data_AF-E4ZSQ3-F1
#
_entry.id   AF-E4ZSQ3-F1
#
_cell.length_a   1.000
_cell.length_b   1.000
_cell.length_c   1.000
_cell.angle_alpha   90.00
_cell.angle_beta   90.00
_cell.angle_gamma   90.00
#
_symmetry.space_group_name_H-M   'P 1'
#
loop_
_entity.id
_entity.type
_entity.pdbx_description
1 polymer ?
#
loop_
_entity_poly.entity_id
_entity_poly.type
_entity_poly.pdbx_seq_one_letter_code
_entity_poly.pdbx_strand_id
1 'polypeptide(L)'
;MAPDRGSSSLENERARYQNRTDDDTPGHSDAVARDYLVDPASQPQHLTVRGVLVGLAIGVVICFSNMYFGLQTGWVSSMAMPSALIGFAYFKVVAKTLRIPFTPVENVLVQSVAGSVGTMPLGCGFVGVIPALNYLLKPEENGPLDISLWRLIIWSVGICFFGVVFAVPLRREMIIREKLKFPSGTATALLIKVLHGDEKSSSLKAAERTQAGDEQEGGEESQGLLQHASSQPQVHSPRPSLDDHVQRQEDEEDLGSDGDWKGKIRLLIISFGVSALYTVLSYFIPQLHDIPIFGLPLAQTWLWTLNPSPAYVGQGIIMGPATTLHMLLGAFIGWGILSPLAKHKGWAPGPVSDWTNGSKGWIVWISLAIMLADSLVSLGWLLLRPLVALGRAYYPSLTRTFRSHTWKQLFTLDLSTPPHYTALAPIYSNNPSKSQPPSPDVPASQLIPPRTTFIYLVLSLILCITGIHFSFPSLIPLPLTLLSLVLALLLSIMGVRALGETDLNPVSGISKLTQLLLALVTPSSPDPATGPPNNAFIINLFAGAVSESAAFLAGDLMQDFKCGHLVGASPAAQFYGQMIGSAVGAVVSALVYKLYTRVYTIPGGLFEVPTAYVWVFTARLVTGQGLPPMAVQWAGGAAVVFAVGTAVRVWGGVRKARGKGGGWVDFVPGGVAVAVGMYNTPSFTLARTIGGLLGLWWRRWKGRSETPIIVLASGLILGEGLFSIFNLLLASLEVPHL
;
A
#
# COMPACT_ATOMS: atom_id res chain seq x y z
N MET A 1 48.80 -24.59 -77.87
CA MET A 1 48.41 -23.19 -77.65
C MET A 1 47.17 -23.18 -76.78
N ALA A 2 47.28 -22.69 -75.54
CA ALA A 2 46.16 -22.18 -74.73
C ALA A 2 45.87 -20.72 -75.19
N PRO A 3 44.70 -20.10 -74.91
CA PRO A 3 44.24 -19.84 -73.54
C PRO A 3 42.74 -20.01 -73.24
N ASP A 4 42.49 -19.97 -71.92
CA ASP A 4 41.28 -20.04 -71.11
C ASP A 4 40.12 -19.10 -71.47
N ARG A 5 38.90 -19.55 -71.21
CA ARG A 5 37.67 -18.76 -71.16
C ARG A 5 37.24 -18.56 -69.70
N GLY A 6 37.13 -17.29 -69.29
CA GLY A 6 36.69 -16.89 -67.96
C GLY A 6 35.22 -17.21 -67.68
N SER A 7 34.94 -17.58 -66.42
CA SER A 7 33.60 -17.61 -65.85
C SER A 7 33.63 -16.88 -64.50
N SER A 8 32.95 -15.75 -64.44
CA SER A 8 32.65 -14.98 -63.23
C SER A 8 31.23 -15.34 -62.77
N SER A 9 31.09 -16.19 -61.74
CA SER A 9 29.81 -16.36 -61.01
C SER A 9 29.86 -17.28 -59.79
N LEU A 10 31.02 -17.65 -59.24
CA LEU A 10 31.07 -18.59 -58.10
C LEU A 10 31.69 -18.05 -56.79
N GLU A 11 32.07 -16.76 -56.73
CA GLU A 11 32.61 -16.18 -55.49
C GLU A 11 31.61 -15.37 -54.65
N ASN A 12 30.41 -15.07 -55.16
CA ASN A 12 29.43 -14.26 -54.41
C ASN A 12 28.36 -15.06 -53.64
N GLU A 13 28.27 -16.38 -53.80
CA GLU A 13 27.32 -17.21 -53.05
C GLU A 13 27.89 -17.82 -51.77
N ARG A 14 29.22 -17.89 -51.61
CA ARG A 14 29.83 -18.31 -50.34
C ARG A 14 29.90 -17.21 -49.28
N ALA A 15 29.83 -15.93 -49.68
CA ALA A 15 29.82 -14.81 -48.74
C ALA A 15 28.44 -14.50 -48.12
N ARG A 16 27.33 -15.02 -48.69
CA ARG A 16 25.97 -14.80 -48.16
C ARG A 16 25.47 -15.90 -47.21
N TYR A 17 26.13 -17.05 -47.15
CA TYR A 17 25.76 -18.15 -46.25
C TYR A 17 26.55 -18.20 -44.94
N GLN A 18 27.54 -17.30 -44.75
CA GLN A 18 28.31 -17.20 -43.50
C GLN A 18 27.85 -16.09 -42.55
N ASN A 19 26.78 -15.36 -42.88
CA ASN A 19 26.31 -14.21 -42.09
C ASN A 19 24.86 -14.36 -41.58
N ARG A 20 24.35 -15.60 -41.47
CA ARG A 20 22.96 -15.84 -41.06
C ARG A 20 22.76 -17.02 -40.10
N THR A 21 23.77 -17.33 -39.30
CA THR A 21 23.66 -18.27 -38.18
C THR A 21 24.49 -17.74 -37.03
N ASP A 22 23.94 -16.77 -36.28
CA ASP A 22 24.39 -16.40 -34.93
C ASP A 22 23.40 -15.36 -34.33
N ASP A 23 22.09 -15.58 -34.45
CA ASP A 23 21.10 -14.72 -33.78
C ASP A 23 19.97 -15.49 -33.08
N ASP A 24 20.34 -16.57 -32.40
CA ASP A 24 19.55 -17.11 -31.30
C ASP A 24 20.29 -16.79 -29.98
N THR A 25 20.41 -15.49 -29.67
CA THR A 25 20.80 -15.06 -28.32
C THR A 25 19.54 -14.85 -27.46
N PRO A 26 19.44 -15.43 -26.24
CA PRO A 26 18.35 -15.15 -25.30
C PRO A 26 18.32 -13.72 -24.74
N GLY A 27 19.03 -12.76 -25.36
CA GLY A 27 19.30 -11.43 -24.83
C GLY A 27 18.62 -10.28 -25.55
N HIS A 28 17.91 -10.53 -26.66
CA HIS A 28 17.41 -9.44 -27.51
C HIS A 28 16.24 -8.66 -26.86
N SER A 29 15.39 -9.32 -26.07
CA SER A 29 14.30 -8.65 -25.32
C SER A 29 14.83 -7.78 -24.18
N ASP A 30 15.87 -8.26 -23.48
CA ASP A 30 16.53 -7.55 -22.40
C ASP A 30 17.34 -6.36 -22.92
N ALA A 31 18.01 -6.49 -24.07
CA ALA A 31 18.73 -5.39 -24.72
C ALA A 31 17.79 -4.29 -25.23
N VAL A 32 16.66 -4.66 -25.84
CA VAL A 32 15.64 -3.70 -26.31
C VAL A 32 14.93 -3.03 -25.14
N ALA A 33 14.59 -3.75 -24.07
CA ALA A 33 14.04 -3.17 -22.86
C ALA A 33 15.04 -2.22 -22.17
N ARG A 34 16.35 -2.51 -22.25
CA ARG A 34 17.43 -1.66 -21.71
C ARG A 34 17.61 -0.38 -22.53
N ASP A 35 17.68 -0.46 -23.85
CA ASP A 35 17.74 0.73 -24.72
C ASP A 35 16.50 1.62 -24.54
N TYR A 36 15.32 1.03 -24.32
CA TYR A 36 14.08 1.77 -24.07
C TYR A 36 14.02 2.47 -22.70
N LEU A 37 14.77 2.00 -21.69
CA LEU A 37 14.86 2.69 -20.38
C LEU A 37 15.89 3.84 -20.41
N VAL A 38 16.88 3.76 -21.30
CA VAL A 38 17.92 4.79 -21.47
C VAL A 38 17.36 6.03 -22.17
N ASP A 39 16.40 5.89 -23.08
CA ASP A 39 15.85 7.00 -23.87
C ASP A 39 15.04 8.02 -23.03
N PRO A 40 14.11 7.62 -22.12
CA PRO A 40 13.45 8.54 -21.18
C PRO A 40 14.38 9.07 -20.07
N ALA A 41 15.40 8.28 -19.68
CA ALA A 41 16.39 8.68 -18.68
C ALA A 41 17.36 9.77 -19.20
N SER A 42 17.38 10.03 -20.51
CA SER A 42 18.15 11.10 -21.13
C SER A 42 17.44 12.46 -21.10
N GLN A 43 16.18 12.53 -20.65
CA GLN A 43 15.42 13.77 -20.58
C GLN A 43 15.96 14.71 -19.48
N PRO A 44 16.29 15.98 -19.80
CA PRO A 44 17.01 16.87 -18.88
C PRO A 44 16.20 17.39 -17.67
N GLN A 45 14.92 17.01 -17.50
CA GLN A 45 14.00 17.67 -16.56
C GLN A 45 13.18 16.68 -15.71
N HIS A 46 13.86 15.93 -14.84
CA HIS A 46 13.19 15.02 -13.90
C HIS A 46 12.59 15.73 -12.66
N LEU A 47 13.21 16.84 -12.21
CA LEU A 47 12.74 17.67 -11.10
C LEU A 47 12.35 19.05 -11.62
N THR A 48 11.06 19.33 -11.73
CA THR A 48 10.56 20.61 -12.26
C THR A 48 9.81 21.38 -11.17
N VAL A 49 10.01 22.70 -11.14
CA VAL A 49 9.29 23.58 -10.19
C VAL A 49 7.79 23.54 -10.45
N ARG A 50 7.37 23.56 -11.72
CA ARG A 50 5.95 23.48 -12.09
C ARG A 50 5.31 22.15 -11.65
N GLY A 51 6.03 21.03 -11.79
CA GLY A 51 5.56 19.72 -11.37
C GLY A 51 5.41 19.65 -9.84
N VAL A 52 6.38 20.19 -9.09
CA VAL A 52 6.29 20.30 -7.63
C VAL A 52 5.11 21.17 -7.22
N LEU A 53 4.92 22.36 -7.80
CA LEU A 53 3.82 23.26 -7.43
C LEU A 53 2.43 22.65 -7.70
N VAL A 54 2.25 22.02 -8.86
CA VAL A 54 0.99 21.33 -9.19
C VAL A 54 0.78 20.12 -8.29
N GLY A 55 1.84 19.33 -8.04
CA GLY A 55 1.80 18.22 -7.10
C GLY A 55 1.40 18.65 -5.69
N LEU A 56 1.97 19.75 -5.18
CA LEU A 56 1.60 20.32 -3.88
C LEU A 56 0.12 20.74 -3.85
N ALA A 57 -0.37 21.41 -4.89
CA ALA A 57 -1.76 21.85 -4.97
C ALA A 57 -2.75 20.66 -4.97
N ILE A 58 -2.49 19.64 -5.79
CA ILE A 58 -3.28 18.40 -5.82
C ILE A 58 -3.20 17.70 -4.46
N GLY A 59 -2.00 17.63 -3.89
CA GLY A 59 -1.73 17.02 -2.60
C GLY A 59 -2.50 17.66 -1.44
N VAL A 60 -2.66 18.98 -1.42
CA VAL A 60 -3.48 19.68 -0.41
C VAL A 60 -4.93 19.23 -0.50
N VAL A 61 -5.50 19.12 -1.71
CA VAL A 61 -6.88 18.62 -1.90
C VAL A 61 -7.03 17.21 -1.36
N ILE A 62 -6.08 16.33 -1.67
CA ILE A 62 -6.06 14.95 -1.18
C ILE A 62 -5.90 14.92 0.34
N CYS A 63 -5.09 15.80 0.93
CA CYS A 63 -4.89 15.89 2.38
C CYS A 63 -6.21 16.19 3.11
N PHE A 64 -7.02 17.14 2.61
CA PHE A 64 -8.34 17.41 3.16
C PHE A 64 -9.26 16.18 3.06
N SER A 65 -9.30 15.53 1.88
CA SER A 65 -10.09 14.32 1.66
C SER A 65 -9.69 13.19 2.62
N ASN A 66 -8.38 12.94 2.77
CA ASN A 66 -7.86 11.88 3.61
C ASN A 66 -8.02 12.19 5.11
N MET A 67 -7.96 13.46 5.52
CA MET A 67 -8.30 13.84 6.90
C MET A 67 -9.78 13.56 7.19
N TYR A 68 -10.68 13.95 6.29
CA TYR A 68 -12.12 13.70 6.41
C TYR A 68 -12.43 12.21 6.59
N PHE A 69 -12.02 11.38 5.62
CA PHE A 69 -12.31 9.93 5.66
C PHE A 69 -11.55 9.21 6.77
N GLY A 70 -10.35 9.68 7.10
CA GLY A 70 -9.55 9.16 8.21
C GLY A 70 -10.25 9.36 9.55
N LEU A 71 -10.64 10.59 9.88
CA LEU A 71 -11.33 10.88 11.15
C LEU A 71 -12.71 10.20 11.24
N GLN A 72 -13.40 10.02 10.12
CA GLN A 72 -14.73 9.41 10.09
C GLN A 72 -14.70 7.89 10.19
N THR A 73 -13.80 7.22 9.45
CA THR A 73 -13.84 5.76 9.27
C THR A 73 -12.50 5.06 9.48
N GLY A 74 -11.45 5.80 9.78
CA GLY A 74 -10.11 5.26 9.98
C GLY A 74 -9.36 4.88 8.70
N TRP A 75 -9.87 5.26 7.51
CA TRP A 75 -9.32 4.85 6.22
C TRP A 75 -8.71 6.02 5.45
N VAL A 76 -7.56 5.79 4.82
CA VAL A 76 -6.80 6.77 4.02
C VAL A 76 -6.28 6.08 2.74
N SER A 77 -6.26 6.81 1.62
CA SER A 77 -5.74 6.32 0.34
C SER A 77 -4.46 7.05 -0.08
N SER A 78 -3.54 6.35 -0.76
CA SER A 78 -2.36 6.99 -1.37
C SER A 78 -2.70 7.83 -2.59
N MET A 79 -3.85 7.59 -3.24
CA MET A 79 -4.34 8.35 -4.41
C MET A 79 -3.31 8.59 -5.53
N ALA A 80 -2.33 7.70 -5.70
CA ALA A 80 -1.24 7.85 -6.68
C ALA A 80 -1.76 7.92 -8.14
N MET A 81 -2.55 6.92 -8.57
CA MET A 81 -3.19 6.91 -9.89
C MET A 81 -4.05 8.16 -10.17
N PRO A 82 -4.99 8.55 -9.30
CA PRO A 82 -5.74 9.79 -9.48
C PRO A 82 -4.86 11.04 -9.57
N SER A 83 -3.82 11.13 -8.75
CA SER A 83 -2.89 12.27 -8.78
C SER A 83 -2.21 12.41 -10.14
N ALA A 84 -1.76 11.28 -10.72
CA ALA A 84 -1.18 11.26 -12.05
C ALA A 84 -2.18 11.66 -13.16
N LEU A 85 -3.44 11.24 -13.03
CA LEU A 85 -4.50 11.61 -13.98
C LEU A 85 -4.85 13.10 -13.91
N ILE A 86 -4.99 13.65 -12.70
CA ILE A 86 -5.29 15.08 -12.49
C ILE A 86 -4.12 15.95 -12.95
N GLY A 87 -2.89 15.54 -12.62
CA GLY A 87 -1.68 16.19 -13.10
C GLY A 87 -1.65 16.26 -14.63
N PHE A 88 -1.86 15.12 -15.29
CA PHE A 88 -1.96 15.06 -16.75
C PHE A 88 -3.08 15.95 -17.31
N ALA A 89 -4.28 15.88 -16.73
CA ALA A 89 -5.43 16.67 -17.16
C ALA A 89 -5.13 18.17 -17.10
N TYR A 90 -4.57 18.64 -15.98
CA TYR A 90 -4.18 20.04 -15.78
C TYR A 90 -3.18 20.49 -16.84
N PHE A 91 -2.06 19.78 -16.99
CA PHE A 91 -1.02 20.15 -17.94
C PHE A 91 -1.47 20.04 -19.40
N LYS A 92 -2.43 19.18 -19.72
CA LYS A 92 -3.06 19.10 -21.05
C LYS A 92 -3.93 20.32 -21.34
N VAL A 93 -4.68 20.82 -20.35
CA VAL A 93 -5.50 22.04 -20.47
C VAL A 93 -4.61 23.27 -20.68
N VAL A 94 -3.53 23.40 -19.90
CA VAL A 94 -2.61 24.54 -20.02
C VAL A 94 -1.54 24.35 -21.10
N ALA A 95 -1.58 23.26 -21.88
CA ALA A 95 -0.54 22.89 -22.83
C ALA A 95 -0.19 23.99 -23.84
N LYS A 96 -1.20 24.76 -24.29
CA LYS A 96 -1.00 25.89 -25.22
C LYS A 96 -0.17 27.04 -24.63
N THR A 97 -0.12 27.13 -23.31
CA THR A 97 0.60 28.18 -22.57
C THR A 97 1.99 27.71 -22.12
N LEU A 98 2.28 26.41 -22.22
CA LEU A 98 3.57 25.85 -21.79
C LEU A 98 4.61 25.98 -22.90
N ARG A 99 5.79 26.48 -22.56
CA ARG A 99 6.95 26.50 -23.46
C ARG A 99 7.56 25.10 -23.66
N ILE A 100 7.37 24.21 -22.70
CA ILE A 100 7.98 22.87 -22.67
C ILE A 100 6.85 21.85 -22.47
N PRO A 101 6.78 20.76 -23.27
CA PRO A 101 5.75 19.76 -23.12
C PRO A 101 5.83 19.06 -21.75
N PHE A 102 4.68 18.56 -21.28
CA PHE A 102 4.59 17.77 -20.06
C PHE A 102 4.96 16.32 -20.35
N THR A 103 5.94 15.78 -19.64
CA THR A 103 6.51 14.45 -19.91
C THR A 103 5.97 13.38 -18.95
N PRO A 104 6.03 12.08 -19.32
CA PRO A 104 5.63 10.99 -18.41
C PRO A 104 6.40 11.03 -17.08
N VAL A 105 7.69 11.37 -17.16
CA VAL A 105 8.62 11.49 -16.03
C VAL A 105 8.22 12.64 -15.10
N GLU A 106 7.81 13.76 -15.65
CA GLU A 106 7.29 14.89 -14.87
C GLU A 106 5.95 14.55 -14.21
N ASN A 107 5.13 13.70 -14.84
CA ASN A 107 3.89 13.20 -14.23
C ASN A 107 4.15 12.30 -13.02
N VAL A 108 5.18 11.45 -13.09
CA VAL A 108 5.65 10.69 -11.92
C VAL A 108 6.03 11.63 -10.78
N LEU A 109 6.75 12.72 -11.06
CA LEU A 109 7.08 13.72 -10.02
C LEU A 109 5.82 14.35 -9.40
N VAL A 110 4.84 14.77 -10.23
CA VAL A 110 3.58 15.35 -9.75
C VAL A 110 2.85 14.35 -8.84
N GLN A 111 2.77 13.09 -9.25
CA GLN A 111 2.14 12.02 -8.48
C GLN A 111 2.86 11.77 -7.14
N SER A 112 4.20 11.71 -7.13
CA SER A 112 4.98 11.51 -5.90
C SER A 112 4.81 12.65 -4.90
N VAL A 113 4.84 13.90 -5.38
CA VAL A 113 4.64 15.08 -4.53
C VAL A 113 3.20 15.12 -4.00
N ALA A 114 2.20 14.89 -4.86
CA ALA A 114 0.79 14.91 -4.45
C ALA A 114 0.45 13.79 -3.46
N GLY A 115 0.90 12.56 -3.73
CA GLY A 115 0.71 11.41 -2.86
C GLY A 115 1.30 11.66 -1.48
N SER A 116 2.55 12.12 -1.41
CA SER A 116 3.22 12.38 -0.14
C SER A 116 2.55 13.47 0.70
N VAL A 117 2.07 14.58 0.12
CA VAL A 117 1.28 15.59 0.87
C VAL A 117 -0.03 14.98 1.35
N GLY A 118 -0.72 14.25 0.47
CA GLY A 118 -2.05 13.71 0.68
C GLY A 118 -2.12 12.63 1.76
N THR A 119 -1.04 11.87 1.96
CA THR A 119 -0.99 10.74 2.90
C THR A 119 -0.48 11.10 4.31
N MET A 120 0.01 12.34 4.51
CA MET A 120 0.46 12.81 5.82
C MET A 120 -0.58 12.79 6.95
N PRO A 121 -1.91 12.88 6.73
CA PRO A 121 -2.88 12.66 7.80
C PRO A 121 -2.69 11.31 8.52
N LEU A 122 -2.37 10.25 7.76
CA LEU A 122 -2.04 8.95 8.33
C LEU A 122 -0.59 8.91 8.83
N GLY A 123 0.36 9.33 7.98
CA GLY A 123 1.80 9.28 8.31
C GLY A 123 2.18 10.04 9.58
N CYS A 124 1.49 11.14 9.88
CA CYS A 124 1.73 11.94 11.09
C CYS A 124 0.85 11.53 12.29
N GLY A 125 -0.03 10.54 12.14
CA GLY A 125 -0.88 10.00 13.20
C GLY A 125 -2.16 10.82 13.50
N PHE A 126 -2.56 11.75 12.64
CA PHE A 126 -3.75 12.59 12.85
C PHE A 126 -5.09 11.85 12.77
N VAL A 127 -5.07 10.64 12.20
CA VAL A 127 -6.26 9.78 12.05
C VAL A 127 -6.45 8.83 13.24
N GLY A 128 -5.43 8.64 14.09
CA GLY A 128 -5.43 7.64 15.16
C GLY A 128 -4.79 8.12 16.45
N VAL A 129 -3.46 8.23 16.45
CA VAL A 129 -2.68 8.49 17.67
C VAL A 129 -2.91 9.90 18.24
N ILE A 130 -2.95 10.93 17.40
CA ILE A 130 -3.17 12.30 17.88
C ILE A 130 -4.58 12.49 18.45
N PRO A 131 -5.67 12.04 17.81
CA PRO A 131 -7.00 12.05 18.44
C PRO A 131 -7.05 11.23 19.74
N ALA A 132 -6.34 10.10 19.79
CA ALA A 132 -6.22 9.30 21.01
C ALA A 132 -5.61 10.09 22.18
N LEU A 133 -4.49 10.79 21.93
CA LEU A 133 -3.83 11.65 22.92
C LEU A 133 -4.70 12.86 23.31
N ASN A 134 -5.35 13.50 22.34
CA ASN A 134 -6.13 14.72 22.56
C ASN A 134 -7.47 14.50 23.26
N TYR A 135 -8.10 13.34 23.08
CA TYR A 135 -9.51 13.16 23.47
C TYR A 135 -9.82 11.88 24.24
N LEU A 136 -9.02 10.81 24.11
CA LEU A 136 -9.41 9.48 24.59
C LEU A 136 -8.65 8.98 25.82
N LEU A 137 -7.52 9.62 26.15
CA LEU A 137 -6.79 9.35 27.40
C LEU A 137 -7.56 9.86 28.62
N LYS A 138 -7.56 9.07 29.69
CA LYS A 138 -8.15 9.43 30.98
C LYS A 138 -7.17 10.26 31.83
N PRO A 139 -7.66 11.00 32.86
CA PRO A 139 -6.79 11.70 33.81
C PRO A 139 -5.75 10.79 34.49
N GLU A 140 -6.12 9.55 34.78
CA GLU A 140 -5.23 8.52 35.33
C GLU A 140 -4.10 8.10 34.37
N GLU A 141 -4.29 8.33 33.07
CA GLU A 141 -3.37 8.01 31.98
C GLU A 141 -2.55 9.25 31.55
N ASN A 142 -2.59 10.31 32.34
CA ASN A 142 -1.94 11.61 32.08
C ASN A 142 -2.49 12.33 30.82
N GLY A 143 -3.79 12.20 30.55
CA GLY A 143 -4.48 12.93 29.49
C GLY A 143 -5.90 13.38 29.90
N PRO A 144 -6.70 13.97 28.98
CA PRO A 144 -6.36 14.27 27.59
C PRO A 144 -5.32 15.40 27.45
N LEU A 145 -4.53 15.37 26.39
CA LEU A 145 -3.49 16.37 26.12
C LEU A 145 -4.01 17.44 25.16
N ASP A 146 -4.09 18.71 25.58
CA ASP A 146 -4.30 19.79 24.61
C ASP A 146 -2.98 20.16 23.91
N ILE A 147 -2.76 19.54 22.76
CA ILE A 147 -1.57 19.79 21.95
C ILE A 147 -1.81 21.02 21.06
N SER A 148 -0.99 22.06 21.26
CA SER A 148 -1.05 23.27 20.43
C SER A 148 -0.66 23.01 18.98
N LEU A 149 -1.13 23.84 18.05
CA LEU A 149 -0.84 23.71 16.62
C LEU A 149 0.67 23.66 16.34
N TRP A 150 1.46 24.53 16.99
CA TRP A 150 2.91 24.56 16.79
C TRP A 150 3.59 23.27 17.24
N ARG A 151 3.14 22.66 18.34
CA ARG A 151 3.65 21.36 18.77
C ARG A 151 3.26 20.26 17.79
N LEU A 152 2.05 20.27 17.24
CA LEU A 152 1.64 19.32 16.20
C LEU A 152 2.46 19.46 14.92
N ILE A 153 2.80 20.69 14.51
CA ILE A 153 3.66 20.94 13.35
C ILE A 153 5.06 20.38 13.60
N ILE A 154 5.66 20.68 14.75
CA ILE A 154 7.01 20.21 15.11
C ILE A 154 7.05 18.68 15.22
N TRP A 155 6.03 18.07 15.83
CA TRP A 155 5.82 16.63 15.84
C TRP A 155 5.81 16.05 14.43
N SER A 156 4.96 16.60 13.56
CA SER A 156 4.72 16.08 12.21
C SER A 156 5.98 16.17 11.35
N VAL A 157 6.66 17.32 11.38
CA VAL A 157 7.94 17.55 10.69
C VAL A 157 9.05 16.65 11.26
N GLY A 158 9.02 16.37 12.57
CA GLY A 158 9.94 15.45 13.23
C GLY A 158 9.87 14.04 12.64
N ILE A 159 8.66 13.52 12.49
CA ILE A 159 8.45 12.10 12.16
C ILE A 159 8.36 11.79 10.66
N CYS A 160 8.16 12.78 9.78
CA CYS A 160 7.80 12.53 8.38
C CYS A 160 8.98 12.18 7.45
N PHE A 161 10.23 12.27 7.89
CA PHE A 161 11.39 12.12 6.99
C PHE A 161 12.13 10.80 7.10
N PHE A 162 12.30 10.25 8.30
CA PHE A 162 13.24 9.15 8.50
C PHE A 162 12.82 7.87 7.77
N GLY A 163 11.51 7.59 7.67
CA GLY A 163 10.98 6.48 6.86
C GLY A 163 11.24 6.66 5.35
N VAL A 164 11.05 7.87 4.83
CA VAL A 164 11.32 8.23 3.42
C VAL A 164 12.81 8.04 3.11
N VAL A 165 13.70 8.56 3.95
CA VAL A 165 15.15 8.41 3.75
C VAL A 165 15.59 6.95 3.86
N PHE A 166 15.00 6.20 4.79
CA PHE A 166 15.33 4.78 4.98
C PHE A 166 14.89 3.89 3.82
N ALA A 167 13.90 4.29 3.02
CA ALA A 167 13.49 3.54 1.82
C ALA A 167 14.50 3.65 0.66
N VAL A 168 15.34 4.69 0.61
CA VAL A 168 16.35 4.88 -0.46
C VAL A 168 17.28 3.66 -0.65
N PRO A 169 17.94 3.11 0.40
CA PRO A 169 18.77 1.92 0.23
C PRO A 169 17.96 0.66 -0.12
N LEU A 170 16.69 0.59 0.31
CA LEU A 170 15.81 -0.55 0.05
C LEU A 170 15.45 -0.70 -1.44
N ARG A 171 15.49 0.40 -2.22
CA ARG A 171 15.25 0.38 -3.68
C ARG A 171 16.11 -0.67 -4.38
N ARG A 172 17.41 -0.73 -4.07
CA ARG A 172 18.34 -1.64 -4.74
C ARG A 172 18.00 -3.10 -4.49
N GLU A 173 17.67 -3.44 -3.25
CA GLU A 173 17.34 -4.82 -2.90
C GLU A 173 15.94 -5.20 -3.42
N MET A 174 14.93 -4.39 -3.16
CA MET A 174 13.53 -4.77 -3.39
C MET A 174 13.08 -4.61 -4.85
N ILE A 175 13.54 -3.55 -5.54
CA ILE A 175 13.11 -3.27 -6.92
C ILE A 175 14.09 -3.85 -7.94
N ILE A 176 15.39 -3.65 -7.74
CA ILE A 176 16.39 -4.06 -8.76
C ILE A 176 16.75 -5.54 -8.61
N ARG A 177 17.13 -5.99 -7.41
CA ARG A 177 17.60 -7.37 -7.18
C ARG A 177 16.45 -8.36 -7.05
N GLU A 178 15.52 -8.12 -6.13
CA GLU A 178 14.39 -9.02 -5.87
C GLU A 178 13.26 -8.86 -6.90
N LYS A 179 13.23 -7.76 -7.65
CA LYS A 179 12.21 -7.45 -8.68
C LYS A 179 10.77 -7.62 -8.16
N LEU A 180 10.53 -7.18 -6.92
CA LEU A 180 9.18 -7.24 -6.34
C LEU A 180 8.17 -6.48 -7.21
N LYS A 181 6.92 -6.93 -7.16
CA LYS A 181 5.87 -6.48 -8.07
C LYS A 181 5.48 -5.03 -7.80
N PHE A 182 5.24 -4.66 -6.54
CA PHE A 182 4.67 -3.37 -6.15
C PHE A 182 3.45 -3.03 -7.04
N PRO A 183 2.32 -3.75 -6.87
CA PRO A 183 1.22 -3.71 -7.83
C PRO A 183 0.63 -2.32 -8.08
N SER A 184 0.39 -1.52 -7.05
CA SER A 184 -0.14 -0.16 -7.18
C SER A 184 0.81 0.79 -7.93
N GLY A 185 2.11 0.75 -7.61
CA GLY A 185 3.13 1.50 -8.35
C GLY A 185 3.23 1.06 -9.81
N THR A 186 3.08 -0.23 -10.08
CA THR A 186 3.04 -0.80 -11.44
C THR A 186 1.80 -0.34 -12.21
N ALA A 187 0.63 -0.37 -11.60
CA ALA A 187 -0.61 0.11 -12.20
C ALA A 187 -0.54 1.61 -12.52
N THR A 188 0.05 2.40 -11.61
CA THR A 188 0.28 3.83 -11.81
C THR A 188 1.21 4.10 -13.01
N ALA A 189 2.31 3.35 -13.12
CA ALA A 189 3.20 3.45 -14.27
C ALA A 189 2.51 3.12 -15.60
N LEU A 190 1.71 2.05 -15.63
CA LEU A 190 0.95 1.67 -16.83
C LEU A 190 -0.05 2.76 -17.22
N LEU A 191 -0.76 3.34 -16.24
CA LEU A 191 -1.67 4.46 -16.47
C LEU A 191 -0.93 5.66 -17.07
N ILE A 192 0.21 6.06 -16.49
CA ILE A 192 1.00 7.19 -16.99
C ILE A 192 1.44 6.94 -18.44
N LYS A 193 1.91 5.73 -18.78
CA LYS A 193 2.28 5.38 -20.16
C LYS A 193 1.10 5.49 -21.12
N VAL A 194 -0.07 4.99 -20.72
CA VAL A 194 -1.30 5.09 -21.52
C VAL A 194 -1.73 6.54 -21.72
N LEU A 195 -1.64 7.38 -20.69
CA LEU A 195 -1.99 8.81 -20.79
C LEU A 195 -1.09 9.57 -21.77
N HIS A 196 0.19 9.19 -21.86
CA HIS A 196 1.17 9.85 -22.73
C HIS A 196 1.34 9.18 -24.11
N GLY A 197 0.53 8.17 -24.46
CA GLY A 197 0.48 7.58 -25.81
C GLY A 197 1.60 6.59 -26.14
N ASP A 198 2.26 6.01 -25.13
CA ASP A 198 3.38 5.08 -25.33
C ASP A 198 2.87 3.64 -25.57
N GLU A 199 2.25 3.40 -26.74
CA GLU A 199 1.47 2.18 -27.07
C GLU A 199 2.31 0.93 -27.41
N LYS A 200 3.62 1.06 -27.68
CA LYS A 200 4.45 -0.08 -28.12
C LYS A 200 4.66 -1.15 -27.05
N SER A 201 4.47 -0.82 -25.77
CA SER A 201 4.62 -1.79 -24.68
C SER A 201 3.37 -2.66 -24.44
N SER A 202 2.18 -2.20 -24.86
CA SER A 202 0.93 -2.97 -24.69
C SER A 202 0.77 -4.06 -25.75
N SER A 203 1.19 -3.79 -26.98
CA SER A 203 1.12 -4.73 -28.10
C SER A 203 2.13 -5.88 -27.99
N LEU A 204 3.33 -5.63 -27.45
CA LEU A 204 4.35 -6.68 -27.24
C LEU A 204 3.91 -7.76 -26.24
N LYS A 205 3.16 -7.39 -25.19
CA LYS A 205 2.60 -8.38 -24.23
C LYS A 205 1.28 -9.00 -24.69
N ALA A 206 0.54 -8.34 -25.58
CA ALA A 206 -0.66 -8.90 -26.19
C ALA A 206 -0.31 -9.93 -27.29
N ALA A 207 0.76 -9.70 -28.05
CA ALA A 207 1.29 -10.65 -29.03
C ALA A 207 1.83 -11.94 -28.36
N GLU A 208 2.51 -11.81 -27.21
CA GLU A 208 2.90 -12.97 -26.39
C GLU A 208 1.69 -13.73 -25.81
N ARG A 209 0.57 -13.05 -25.54
CA ARG A 209 -0.68 -13.70 -25.15
C ARG A 209 -1.39 -14.40 -26.30
N THR A 210 -1.22 -13.92 -27.53
CA THR A 210 -1.93 -14.45 -28.71
C THR A 210 -1.26 -15.71 -29.26
N GLN A 211 0.07 -15.86 -29.11
CA GLN A 211 0.75 -17.13 -29.43
C GLN A 211 0.61 -18.22 -28.34
N ALA A 212 0.12 -17.85 -27.16
CA ALA A 212 -0.10 -18.76 -26.03
C ALA A 212 -1.59 -19.11 -25.80
N GLY A 213 -2.47 -18.66 -26.69
CA GLY A 213 -3.92 -18.72 -26.52
C GLY A 213 -4.61 -19.57 -27.58
N ASP A 214 -4.39 -20.88 -27.54
CA ASP A 214 -5.41 -21.84 -28.01
C ASP A 214 -5.31 -23.11 -27.15
N GLU A 215 -5.71 -22.99 -25.88
CA GLU A 215 -6.29 -24.05 -25.05
C GLU A 215 -6.84 -23.48 -23.72
N GLN A 216 -8.17 -23.39 -23.67
CA GLN A 216 -9.09 -23.40 -22.53
C GLN A 216 -9.11 -22.31 -21.44
N GLU A 217 -10.32 -21.77 -21.31
CA GLU A 217 -10.86 -20.80 -20.37
C GLU A 217 -10.82 -21.25 -18.89
N GLY A 218 -10.57 -20.28 -18.00
CA GLY A 218 -11.07 -20.30 -16.62
C GLY A 218 -10.02 -20.15 -15.50
N GLY A 219 -9.93 -18.94 -14.92
CA GLY A 219 -9.44 -18.74 -13.55
C GLY A 219 -8.08 -18.04 -13.41
N GLU A 220 -8.09 -16.96 -12.63
CA GLU A 220 -6.92 -16.17 -12.25
C GLU A 220 -5.95 -16.94 -11.33
N GLU A 221 -4.66 -16.65 -11.54
CA GLU A 221 -3.48 -16.80 -10.67
C GLU A 221 -2.69 -18.13 -10.63
N SER A 222 -1.69 -18.13 -11.51
CA SER A 222 -0.25 -18.32 -11.24
C SER A 222 0.27 -19.73 -10.89
N GLN A 223 0.68 -20.37 -11.99
CA GLN A 223 1.88 -21.21 -12.18
C GLN A 223 1.87 -22.63 -11.60
N GLY A 224 1.41 -23.56 -12.44
CA GLY A 224 1.86 -24.95 -12.41
C GLY A 224 3.28 -25.08 -12.96
N LEU A 225 4.18 -25.61 -12.13
CA LEU A 225 5.41 -26.26 -12.55
C LEU A 225 5.08 -27.67 -13.01
N LEU A 226 5.53 -28.08 -14.19
CA LEU A 226 5.90 -29.46 -14.51
C LEU A 226 7.08 -29.35 -15.52
N GLN A 227 8.04 -30.26 -15.63
CA GLN A 227 7.99 -31.69 -15.38
C GLN A 227 9.42 -32.24 -15.39
N HIS A 228 9.66 -33.36 -14.68
CA HIS A 228 10.80 -34.21 -14.96
C HIS A 228 10.36 -35.35 -15.89
N ALA A 229 11.14 -35.55 -16.96
CA ALA A 229 11.33 -36.77 -17.75
C ALA A 229 10.09 -37.32 -18.48
N SER A 230 10.09 -37.62 -19.79
CA SER A 230 11.11 -38.28 -20.61
C SER A 230 10.67 -38.33 -22.09
N SER A 231 11.61 -38.75 -22.97
CA SER A 231 11.47 -39.29 -24.34
C SER A 231 11.24 -38.34 -25.54
N GLN A 232 12.37 -37.99 -26.20
CA GLN A 232 12.78 -38.17 -27.61
C GLN A 232 11.75 -38.34 -28.78
N PRO A 233 12.18 -38.08 -30.05
CA PRO A 233 11.51 -37.13 -30.96
C PRO A 233 10.91 -37.81 -32.20
N GLN A 234 9.85 -37.23 -32.80
CA GLN A 234 9.56 -37.49 -34.22
C GLN A 234 8.97 -36.29 -34.99
N VAL A 235 9.53 -36.19 -36.18
CA VAL A 235 9.35 -35.27 -37.31
C VAL A 235 7.95 -35.40 -37.92
N HIS A 236 7.35 -34.32 -38.41
CA HIS A 236 6.75 -34.18 -39.77
C HIS A 236 5.97 -32.86 -39.92
N SER A 237 6.39 -32.02 -40.86
CA SER A 237 5.51 -31.12 -41.63
C SER A 237 5.11 -31.87 -42.92
N PRO A 238 3.96 -31.60 -43.62
CA PRO A 238 3.81 -30.33 -44.34
C PRO A 238 2.37 -29.79 -44.63
N ARG A 239 2.31 -28.46 -44.79
CA ARG A 239 1.53 -27.65 -45.76
C ARG A 239 0.02 -27.36 -45.60
N PRO A 240 -0.44 -26.20 -46.13
CA PRO A 240 -1.66 -25.50 -45.72
C PRO A 240 -2.83 -25.74 -46.70
N SER A 241 -4.06 -25.55 -46.21
CA SER A 241 -5.22 -25.33 -47.08
C SER A 241 -5.88 -24.01 -46.69
N LEU A 242 -5.97 -23.13 -47.68
CA LEU A 242 -6.88 -22.00 -47.70
C LEU A 242 -8.30 -22.55 -47.80
N ASP A 243 -9.18 -22.08 -46.92
CA ASP A 243 -10.57 -21.70 -47.21
C ASP A 243 -11.32 -21.58 -45.87
N ASP A 244 -11.28 -20.38 -45.26
CA ASP A 244 -12.33 -19.89 -44.35
C ASP A 244 -12.19 -18.39 -43.99
N HIS A 245 -11.69 -17.59 -44.95
CA HIS A 245 -11.57 -16.13 -44.79
C HIS A 245 -12.78 -15.39 -45.38
N VAL A 246 -13.99 -15.50 -44.79
CA VAL A 246 -15.08 -14.56 -45.12
C VAL A 246 -15.96 -14.11 -43.93
N GLN A 247 -15.83 -14.64 -42.70
CA GLN A 247 -16.86 -14.31 -41.68
C GLN A 247 -16.39 -14.01 -40.24
N ARG A 248 -15.17 -13.49 -40.08
CA ARG A 248 -14.68 -12.95 -38.78
C ARG A 248 -13.93 -11.62 -38.90
N GLN A 249 -14.37 -10.76 -39.82
CA GLN A 249 -13.70 -9.47 -40.09
C GLN A 249 -14.57 -8.26 -39.75
N GLU A 250 -15.62 -8.40 -38.94
CA GLU A 250 -16.51 -7.30 -38.55
C GLU A 250 -16.48 -6.90 -37.06
N ASP A 251 -15.63 -7.49 -36.21
CA ASP A 251 -15.53 -7.12 -34.78
C ASP A 251 -14.14 -6.59 -34.34
N GLU A 252 -13.21 -6.35 -35.27
CA GLU A 252 -11.88 -5.77 -34.98
C GLU A 252 -11.69 -4.32 -35.49
N GLU A 253 -12.78 -3.57 -35.66
CA GLU A 253 -12.73 -2.12 -35.93
C GLU A 253 -13.58 -1.30 -34.95
N ASP A 254 -13.04 -1.03 -33.75
CA ASP A 254 -13.33 0.16 -32.91
C ASP A 254 -12.36 0.08 -31.68
N LEU A 255 -11.36 0.94 -31.42
CA LEU A 255 -11.29 2.39 -31.45
C LEU A 255 -9.82 2.87 -31.29
N GLY A 256 -9.44 3.88 -32.05
CA GLY A 256 -8.12 4.55 -31.98
C GLY A 256 -7.93 5.54 -30.83
N SER A 257 -6.76 5.45 -30.19
CA SER A 257 -5.65 6.44 -30.19
C SER A 257 -5.85 7.91 -29.74
N ASP A 258 -7.05 8.43 -29.50
CA ASP A 258 -7.18 9.80 -28.90
C ASP A 258 -8.47 10.01 -28.07
N GLY A 259 -9.35 9.00 -28.04
CA GLY A 259 -10.63 9.03 -27.32
C GLY A 259 -10.61 8.53 -25.87
N ASP A 260 -9.65 7.66 -25.52
CA ASP A 260 -9.68 6.94 -24.22
C ASP A 260 -9.36 7.84 -23.02
N TRP A 261 -8.39 8.76 -23.13
CA TRP A 261 -8.05 9.67 -22.03
C TRP A 261 -9.13 10.75 -21.80
N LYS A 262 -9.74 11.27 -22.87
CA LYS A 262 -10.88 12.21 -22.77
C LYS A 262 -12.07 11.54 -22.10
N GLY A 263 -12.34 10.29 -22.43
CA GLY A 263 -13.35 9.46 -21.79
C GLY A 263 -13.09 9.30 -20.28
N LYS A 264 -11.86 8.94 -19.90
CA LYS A 264 -11.44 8.82 -18.50
C LYS A 264 -11.58 10.13 -17.73
N ILE A 265 -11.14 11.27 -18.29
CA ILE A 265 -11.30 12.57 -17.63
C ILE A 265 -12.77 12.97 -17.52
N ARG A 266 -13.56 12.76 -18.58
CA ARG A 266 -15.00 13.04 -18.53
C ARG A 266 -15.68 12.21 -17.44
N LEU A 267 -15.33 10.93 -17.33
CA LEU A 267 -15.82 10.04 -16.28
C LEU A 267 -15.43 10.55 -14.90
N LEU A 268 -14.16 10.96 -14.71
CA LEU A 268 -13.66 11.55 -13.47
C LEU A 268 -14.46 12.80 -13.08
N ILE A 269 -14.69 13.73 -14.03
CA ILE A 269 -15.41 14.98 -13.78
C ILE A 269 -16.88 14.71 -13.46
N ILE A 270 -17.52 13.77 -14.16
CA ILE A 270 -18.92 13.42 -13.91
C ILE A 270 -19.05 12.77 -12.53
N SER A 271 -18.22 11.78 -12.20
CA SER A 271 -18.30 11.12 -10.89
C SER A 271 -17.94 12.07 -9.76
N PHE A 272 -16.96 12.95 -9.97
CA PHE A 272 -16.65 14.06 -9.08
C PHE A 272 -17.85 14.97 -8.87
N GLY A 273 -18.52 15.42 -9.94
CA GLY A 273 -19.67 16.33 -9.85
C GLY A 273 -20.88 15.70 -9.15
N VAL A 274 -21.17 14.42 -9.43
CA VAL A 274 -22.24 13.67 -8.75
C VAL A 274 -21.94 13.54 -7.26
N SER A 275 -20.71 13.19 -6.92
CA SER A 275 -20.29 13.04 -5.52
C SER A 275 -20.30 14.37 -4.77
N ALA A 276 -19.76 15.43 -5.38
CA ALA A 276 -19.79 16.80 -4.86
C ALA A 276 -21.22 17.28 -4.58
N LEU A 277 -22.15 17.08 -5.53
CA LEU A 277 -23.56 17.44 -5.37
C LEU A 277 -24.19 16.67 -4.20
N TYR A 278 -23.96 15.36 -4.13
CA TYR A 278 -24.45 14.54 -3.02
C TYR A 278 -23.93 15.07 -1.66
N THR A 279 -22.65 15.40 -1.55
CA THR A 279 -22.03 15.89 -0.32
C THR A 279 -22.61 17.22 0.16
N VAL A 280 -22.89 18.15 -0.76
CA VAL A 280 -23.57 19.41 -0.41
C VAL A 280 -25.01 19.16 0.03
N LEU A 281 -25.73 18.29 -0.68
CA LEU A 281 -27.10 17.93 -0.31
C LEU A 281 -27.18 17.22 1.04
N SER A 282 -26.22 16.35 1.35
CA SER A 282 -26.16 15.62 2.62
C SER A 282 -25.86 16.52 3.82
N TYR A 283 -25.26 17.69 3.61
CA TYR A 283 -25.14 18.71 4.65
C TYR A 283 -26.50 19.27 5.06
N PHE A 284 -27.36 19.58 4.09
CA PHE A 284 -28.70 20.13 4.37
C PHE A 284 -29.70 19.08 4.81
N ILE A 285 -29.50 17.80 4.46
CA ILE A 285 -30.37 16.68 4.81
C ILE A 285 -29.53 15.59 5.51
N PRO A 286 -29.19 15.76 6.80
CA PRO A 286 -28.36 14.81 7.54
C PRO A 286 -28.95 13.40 7.60
N GLN A 287 -30.27 13.26 7.47
CA GLN A 287 -30.99 11.98 7.46
C GLN A 287 -30.52 11.07 6.31
N LEU A 288 -29.88 11.62 5.27
CA LEU A 288 -29.26 10.83 4.19
C LEU A 288 -28.11 9.97 4.67
N HIS A 289 -27.46 10.28 5.80
CA HIS A 289 -26.35 9.49 6.33
C HIS A 289 -26.80 8.21 7.06
N ASP A 290 -28.06 8.15 7.51
CA ASP A 290 -28.57 7.09 8.39
C ASP A 290 -29.83 6.42 7.82
N ILE A 291 -29.77 5.97 6.56
CA ILE A 291 -30.92 5.34 5.90
C ILE A 291 -31.24 3.98 6.56
N PRO A 292 -32.44 3.78 7.12
CA PRO A 292 -32.80 2.57 7.85
C PRO A 292 -33.22 1.43 6.90
N ILE A 293 -32.29 0.89 6.11
CA ILE A 293 -32.58 -0.14 5.08
C ILE A 293 -33.14 -1.45 5.65
N PHE A 294 -32.83 -1.79 6.90
CA PHE A 294 -33.31 -2.99 7.59
C PHE A 294 -34.44 -2.70 8.60
N GLY A 295 -35.04 -1.50 8.52
CA GLY A 295 -36.11 -1.06 9.42
C GLY A 295 -35.63 -0.22 10.61
N LEU A 296 -36.56 0.54 11.19
CA LEU A 296 -36.28 1.50 12.28
C LEU A 296 -35.70 0.86 13.56
N PRO A 297 -36.15 -0.33 14.02
CA PRO A 297 -35.61 -0.91 15.25
C PRO A 297 -34.11 -1.26 15.15
N LEU A 298 -33.70 -1.82 14.01
CA LEU A 298 -32.30 -2.18 13.73
C LEU A 298 -31.41 -0.95 13.54
N ALA A 299 -31.94 0.10 12.91
CA ALA A 299 -31.25 1.37 12.75
C ALA A 299 -31.00 2.07 14.11
N GLN A 300 -32.04 2.27 14.92
CA GLN A 300 -31.95 3.05 16.15
C GLN A 300 -31.27 2.30 17.30
N THR A 301 -31.50 0.99 17.41
CA THR A 301 -31.00 0.20 18.54
C THR A 301 -29.64 -0.44 18.25
N TRP A 302 -29.42 -0.86 17.00
CA TRP A 302 -28.27 -1.68 16.61
C TRP A 302 -27.35 -1.02 15.58
N LEU A 303 -27.62 0.24 15.22
CA LEU A 303 -26.82 1.04 14.29
C LEU A 303 -26.69 0.41 12.88
N TRP A 304 -27.64 -0.44 12.51
CA TRP A 304 -27.74 -0.98 11.14
C TRP A 304 -28.45 0.03 10.24
N THR A 305 -27.69 1.04 9.81
CA THR A 305 -28.08 2.01 8.79
C THR A 305 -27.25 1.81 7.51
N LEU A 306 -27.63 2.45 6.42
CA LEU A 306 -26.83 2.59 5.22
C LEU A 306 -26.50 4.06 5.02
N ASN A 307 -25.21 4.38 4.92
CA ASN A 307 -24.75 5.69 4.47
C ASN A 307 -24.38 5.57 2.99
N PRO A 308 -25.22 6.02 2.04
CA PRO A 308 -24.98 5.89 0.60
C PRO A 308 -23.97 6.93 0.09
N SER A 309 -22.93 7.22 0.87
CA SER A 309 -21.82 8.08 0.47
C SER A 309 -21.17 7.53 -0.80
N PRO A 310 -21.13 8.33 -1.90
CA PRO A 310 -20.47 7.93 -3.13
C PRO A 310 -18.99 7.67 -2.92
N ALA A 311 -18.33 8.37 -1.99
CA ALA A 311 -16.95 8.08 -1.66
C ALA A 311 -16.75 6.70 -1.06
N TYR A 312 -17.62 6.21 -0.16
CA TYR A 312 -17.50 4.85 0.36
C TYR A 312 -17.68 3.78 -0.70
N VAL A 313 -18.58 4.01 -1.66
CA VAL A 313 -18.68 3.15 -2.85
C VAL A 313 -17.38 3.19 -3.64
N GLY A 314 -16.80 4.38 -3.86
CA GLY A 314 -15.48 4.54 -4.49
C GLY A 314 -14.36 3.82 -3.73
N GLN A 315 -14.31 3.94 -2.40
CA GLN A 315 -13.35 3.21 -1.56
C GLN A 315 -13.53 1.70 -1.72
N GLY A 316 -14.77 1.23 -1.72
CA GLY A 316 -15.11 -0.17 -1.93
C GLY A 316 -14.62 -0.73 -3.28
N ILE A 317 -14.77 0.05 -4.35
CA ILE A 317 -14.25 -0.27 -5.67
C ILE A 317 -12.72 -0.45 -5.62
N ILE A 318 -12.01 0.49 -4.99
CA ILE A 318 -10.53 0.48 -4.89
C ILE A 318 -10.05 -0.69 -4.01
N MET A 319 -10.73 -0.96 -2.89
CA MET A 319 -10.39 -2.04 -1.97
C MET A 319 -10.65 -3.44 -2.55
N GLY A 320 -11.56 -3.53 -3.51
CA GLY A 320 -11.95 -4.76 -4.17
C GLY A 320 -12.94 -5.63 -3.38
N PRO A 321 -13.56 -6.62 -4.06
CA PRO A 321 -14.63 -7.44 -3.50
C PRO A 321 -14.17 -8.32 -2.34
N ALA A 322 -12.97 -8.92 -2.41
CA ALA A 322 -12.49 -9.81 -1.35
C ALA A 322 -12.35 -9.07 -0.01
N THR A 323 -11.66 -7.91 0.00
CA THR A 323 -11.48 -7.10 1.20
C THR A 323 -12.81 -6.63 1.76
N THR A 324 -13.70 -6.13 0.91
CA THR A 324 -15.00 -5.58 1.33
C THR A 324 -16.00 -6.65 1.78
N LEU A 325 -15.92 -7.87 1.25
CA LEU A 325 -16.69 -9.02 1.74
C LEU A 325 -16.18 -9.54 3.09
N HIS A 326 -14.85 -9.56 3.30
CA HIS A 326 -14.30 -9.87 4.62
C HIS A 326 -14.68 -8.82 5.67
N MET A 327 -14.70 -7.53 5.29
CA MET A 327 -15.25 -6.49 6.17
C MET A 327 -16.74 -6.72 6.45
N LEU A 328 -17.55 -7.08 5.45
CA LEU A 328 -18.96 -7.39 5.67
C LEU A 328 -19.14 -8.57 6.63
N LEU A 329 -18.33 -9.62 6.47
CA LEU A 329 -18.29 -10.75 7.41
C LEU A 329 -17.97 -10.28 8.83
N GLY A 330 -17.00 -9.39 8.98
CA GLY A 330 -16.68 -8.73 10.25
C GLY A 330 -17.85 -7.95 10.83
N ALA A 331 -18.56 -7.16 10.01
CA ALA A 331 -19.72 -6.42 10.44
C ALA A 331 -20.84 -7.37 10.91
N PHE A 332 -21.08 -8.47 10.20
CA PHE A 332 -22.06 -9.47 10.59
C PHE A 332 -21.69 -10.19 11.89
N ILE A 333 -20.44 -10.62 12.05
CA ILE A 333 -19.97 -11.28 13.28
C ILE A 333 -20.00 -10.30 14.47
N GLY A 334 -19.46 -9.10 14.30
CA GLY A 334 -19.37 -8.08 15.34
C GLY A 334 -20.74 -7.51 15.72
N TRP A 335 -21.44 -6.90 14.78
CA TRP A 335 -22.67 -6.17 15.02
C TRP A 335 -23.93 -7.03 14.94
N GLY A 336 -23.92 -8.09 14.13
CA GLY A 336 -25.08 -8.98 13.96
C GLY A 336 -25.18 -10.06 15.04
N ILE A 337 -24.04 -10.57 15.54
CA ILE A 337 -24.01 -11.69 16.49
C ILE A 337 -23.47 -11.25 17.85
N LEU A 338 -22.24 -10.75 17.90
CA LEU A 338 -21.53 -10.50 19.16
C LEU A 338 -22.09 -9.33 19.96
N SER A 339 -22.47 -8.23 19.29
CA SER A 339 -23.05 -7.06 19.95
C SER A 339 -24.40 -7.39 20.63
N PRO A 340 -25.38 -8.02 19.96
CA PRO A 340 -26.60 -8.47 20.61
C PRO A 340 -26.39 -9.47 21.74
N LEU A 341 -25.47 -10.41 21.55
CA LEU A 341 -25.12 -11.39 22.57
C LEU A 341 -24.56 -10.72 23.84
N ALA A 342 -23.61 -9.79 23.68
CA ALA A 342 -22.99 -9.08 24.79
C ALA A 342 -23.99 -8.21 25.56
N LYS A 343 -24.92 -7.55 24.85
CA LYS A 343 -25.98 -6.74 25.45
C LYS A 343 -26.99 -7.61 26.20
N HIS A 344 -27.46 -8.71 25.60
CA HIS A 344 -28.42 -9.63 26.21
C HIS A 344 -27.85 -10.36 27.44
N LYS A 345 -26.56 -10.69 27.43
CA LYS A 345 -25.87 -11.34 28.56
C LYS A 345 -25.41 -10.36 29.65
N GLY A 346 -25.63 -9.05 29.47
CA GLY A 346 -25.26 -8.03 30.45
C GLY A 346 -23.75 -7.76 30.54
N TRP A 347 -22.95 -8.22 29.57
CA TRP A 347 -21.50 -7.96 29.53
C TRP A 347 -21.17 -6.51 29.14
N ALA A 348 -22.10 -5.87 28.40
CA ALA A 348 -22.01 -4.48 27.99
C ALA A 348 -23.35 -3.77 28.28
N PRO A 349 -23.56 -3.25 29.51
CA PRO A 349 -24.85 -2.72 29.94
C PRO A 349 -25.18 -1.35 29.33
N GLY A 350 -24.19 -0.58 28.88
CA GLY A 350 -24.36 0.76 28.30
C GLY A 350 -25.05 0.76 26.92
N PRO A 351 -25.45 1.92 26.38
CA PRO A 351 -26.03 2.03 25.05
C PRO A 351 -25.17 1.36 23.97
N VAL A 352 -25.77 0.79 22.93
CA VAL A 352 -25.02 0.05 21.89
C VAL A 352 -23.93 0.92 21.25
N SER A 353 -24.18 2.21 21.07
CA SER A 353 -23.26 3.20 20.50
C SER A 353 -22.10 3.64 21.40
N ASP A 354 -22.12 3.30 22.70
CA ASP A 354 -21.09 3.73 23.64
C ASP A 354 -19.79 2.90 23.47
N TRP A 355 -18.67 3.62 23.40
CA TRP A 355 -17.33 3.05 23.27
C TRP A 355 -16.78 2.48 24.59
N THR A 356 -17.34 2.88 25.73
CA THR A 356 -16.82 2.48 27.05
C THR A 356 -17.61 1.34 27.67
N ASN A 357 -18.93 1.52 27.85
CA ASN A 357 -19.79 0.53 28.49
C ASN A 357 -20.75 -0.17 27.52
N GLY A 358 -20.76 0.27 26.26
CA GLY A 358 -21.63 -0.25 25.21
C GLY A 358 -21.07 -1.47 24.49
N SER A 359 -21.95 -2.16 23.77
CA SER A 359 -21.54 -3.32 22.98
C SER A 359 -20.57 -2.95 21.86
N LYS A 360 -20.61 -1.72 21.35
CA LYS A 360 -19.63 -1.18 20.39
C LYS A 360 -18.21 -1.23 20.96
N GLY A 361 -17.99 -0.74 22.18
CA GLY A 361 -16.70 -0.86 22.86
C GLY A 361 -16.28 -2.31 23.10
N TRP A 362 -17.23 -3.17 23.48
CA TRP A 362 -16.96 -4.57 23.78
C TRP A 362 -16.46 -5.37 22.56
N ILE A 363 -17.08 -5.20 21.39
CA ILE A 363 -16.67 -5.91 20.16
C ILE A 363 -15.30 -5.44 19.63
N VAL A 364 -14.87 -4.21 19.95
CA VAL A 364 -13.55 -3.69 19.55
C VAL A 364 -12.42 -4.49 20.20
N TRP A 365 -12.59 -5.00 21.41
CA TRP A 365 -11.59 -5.87 22.06
C TRP A 365 -11.38 -7.18 21.31
N ILE A 366 -12.47 -7.77 20.79
CA ILE A 366 -12.41 -9.00 19.99
C ILE A 366 -11.77 -8.71 18.63
N SER A 367 -12.18 -7.60 18.00
CA SER A 367 -11.58 -7.10 16.77
C SER A 367 -10.07 -6.89 16.92
N LEU A 368 -9.64 -6.25 18.01
CA LEU A 368 -8.23 -6.00 18.31
C LEU A 368 -7.46 -7.31 18.44
N ALA A 369 -8.01 -8.31 19.13
CA ALA A 369 -7.37 -9.61 19.27
C ALA A 369 -7.21 -10.33 17.92
N ILE A 370 -8.21 -10.22 17.03
CA ILE A 370 -8.10 -10.72 15.64
C ILE A 370 -6.98 -10.00 14.89
N MET A 371 -6.91 -8.67 14.97
CA MET A 371 -5.84 -7.89 14.32
C MET A 371 -4.46 -8.28 14.82
N LEU A 372 -4.30 -8.43 16.13
CA LEU A 372 -3.04 -8.82 16.76
C LEU A 372 -2.64 -10.23 16.34
N ALA A 373 -3.56 -11.19 16.39
CA ALA A 373 -3.31 -12.57 15.98
C ALA A 373 -2.89 -12.67 14.50
N ASP A 374 -3.64 -12.03 13.61
CA ASP A 374 -3.36 -12.02 12.17
C ASP A 374 -2.00 -11.38 11.86
N SER A 375 -1.71 -10.25 12.52
CA SER A 375 -0.44 -9.54 12.39
C SER A 375 0.73 -10.37 12.92
N LEU A 376 0.59 -11.01 14.07
CA LEU A 376 1.64 -11.85 14.67
C LEU A 376 1.97 -13.07 13.80
N VAL A 377 0.95 -13.74 13.26
CA VAL A 377 1.16 -14.89 12.37
C VAL A 377 1.78 -14.46 11.05
N SER A 378 1.27 -13.39 10.43
CA SER A 378 1.77 -12.90 9.14
C SER A 378 3.21 -12.37 9.24
N LEU A 379 3.49 -11.52 10.24
CA LEU A 379 4.84 -11.01 10.51
C LEU A 379 5.77 -12.12 10.98
N GLY A 380 5.29 -13.02 11.84
CA GLY A 380 6.05 -14.18 12.31
C GLY A 380 6.48 -15.07 11.15
N TRP A 381 5.61 -15.33 10.18
CA TRP A 381 5.98 -16.06 8.96
C TRP A 381 7.01 -15.31 8.11
N LEU A 382 6.85 -13.99 7.96
CA LEU A 382 7.82 -13.16 7.23
C LEU A 382 9.21 -13.19 7.88
N LEU A 383 9.29 -13.30 9.21
CA LEU A 383 10.56 -13.49 9.94
C LEU A 383 11.09 -14.92 9.84
N LEU A 384 10.23 -15.92 9.99
CA LEU A 384 10.62 -17.33 10.00
C LEU A 384 11.06 -17.82 8.61
N ARG A 385 10.45 -17.34 7.52
CA ARG A 385 10.73 -17.84 6.17
C ARG A 385 12.20 -17.68 5.76
N PRO A 386 12.86 -16.51 5.90
CA PRO A 386 14.30 -16.36 5.66
C PRO A 386 15.14 -17.23 6.59
N LEU A 387 14.80 -17.32 7.88
CA LEU A 387 15.52 -18.12 8.86
C LEU A 387 15.46 -19.62 8.55
N VAL A 388 14.30 -20.12 8.08
CA VAL A 388 14.13 -21.51 7.64
C VAL A 388 14.92 -21.77 6.36
N ALA A 389 14.98 -20.80 5.43
CA ALA A 389 15.79 -20.93 4.21
C ALA A 389 17.29 -20.99 4.56
N LEU A 390 17.75 -20.12 5.45
CA LEU A 390 19.12 -20.13 5.97
C LEU A 390 19.41 -21.44 6.70
N GLY A 391 18.53 -21.84 7.61
CA GLY A 391 18.61 -23.11 8.33
C GLY A 391 18.75 -24.29 7.38
N ARG A 392 17.91 -24.41 6.35
CA ARG A 392 18.00 -25.49 5.35
C ARG A 392 19.28 -25.46 4.53
N ALA A 393 19.80 -24.27 4.20
CA ALA A 393 21.05 -24.13 3.45
C ALA A 393 22.26 -24.54 4.29
N TYR A 394 22.29 -24.17 5.58
CA TYR A 394 23.42 -24.43 6.48
C TYR A 394 23.29 -25.75 7.27
N TYR A 395 22.10 -26.34 7.36
CA TYR A 395 21.85 -27.60 8.09
C TYR A 395 22.73 -28.77 7.62
N PRO A 396 22.95 -29.01 6.31
CA PRO A 396 23.85 -30.05 5.85
C PRO A 396 25.31 -29.80 6.24
N SER A 397 25.75 -28.54 6.26
CA SER A 397 27.10 -28.16 6.69
C SER A 397 27.27 -28.29 8.20
N LEU A 398 26.32 -27.79 9.00
CA LEU A 398 26.36 -27.92 10.46
C LEU A 398 26.30 -29.38 10.91
N THR A 399 25.45 -30.21 10.31
CA THR A 399 25.37 -31.64 10.65
C THR A 399 26.64 -32.39 10.27
N ARG A 400 27.31 -32.03 9.18
CA ARG A 400 28.64 -32.57 8.83
C ARG A 400 29.70 -32.15 9.85
N THR A 401 29.77 -30.87 10.20
CA THR A 401 30.73 -30.33 11.18
C THR A 401 30.48 -30.85 12.60
N PHE A 402 29.22 -31.13 12.97
CA PHE A 402 28.89 -31.70 14.29
C PHE A 402 29.25 -33.19 14.38
N ARG A 403 29.24 -33.92 13.26
CA ARG A 403 29.59 -35.35 13.20
C ARG A 403 31.11 -35.58 13.18
N SER A 404 31.87 -34.69 12.55
CA SER A 404 33.33 -34.63 12.68
C SER A 404 33.70 -33.87 13.96
N HIS A 405 34.14 -34.53 15.03
CA HIS A 405 34.43 -33.91 16.34
C HIS A 405 35.51 -32.82 16.30
N THR A 406 35.20 -31.62 15.81
CA THR A 406 36.16 -30.51 15.72
C THR A 406 35.46 -29.21 16.14
N TRP A 407 35.23 -29.10 17.44
CA TRP A 407 34.57 -27.96 18.10
C TRP A 407 35.20 -26.59 17.78
N LYS A 408 36.47 -26.56 17.35
CA LYS A 408 37.15 -25.33 16.93
C LYS A 408 36.66 -24.77 15.58
N GLN A 409 36.09 -25.59 14.69
CA GLN A 409 35.58 -25.13 13.39
C GLN A 409 34.16 -24.54 13.45
N LEU A 410 33.39 -24.85 14.50
CA LEU A 410 32.04 -24.30 14.69
C LEU A 410 32.08 -22.82 15.09
N PHE A 411 33.11 -22.40 15.84
CA PHE A 411 33.34 -21.01 16.22
C PHE A 411 34.04 -20.17 15.15
N THR A 412 34.63 -20.82 14.13
CA THR A 412 35.23 -20.16 12.96
C THR A 412 34.31 -20.26 11.74
N LEU A 413 32.98 -20.22 11.94
CA LEU A 413 32.03 -20.03 10.84
C LEU A 413 32.43 -18.76 10.09
N ASP A 414 33.16 -18.95 8.99
CA ASP A 414 33.65 -17.87 8.16
C ASP A 414 32.46 -17.33 7.34
N LEU A 415 31.69 -16.43 7.95
CA LEU A 415 30.59 -15.69 7.32
C LEU A 415 31.04 -14.80 6.15
N SER A 416 32.35 -14.78 5.83
CA SER A 416 32.91 -14.01 4.74
C SER A 416 32.77 -14.66 3.36
N THR A 417 32.41 -15.95 3.29
CA THR A 417 31.96 -16.56 2.02
C THR A 417 30.44 -16.44 1.92
N PRO A 418 29.89 -15.53 1.08
CA PRO A 418 28.46 -15.54 0.83
C PRO A 418 28.11 -16.92 0.27
N PRO A 419 26.99 -17.55 0.69
CA PRO A 419 26.51 -18.72 -0.01
C PRO A 419 26.37 -18.30 -1.46
N HIS A 420 26.91 -19.10 -2.39
CA HIS A 420 26.58 -18.94 -3.80
C HIS A 420 25.06 -18.90 -3.88
N TYR A 421 24.52 -17.69 -4.05
CA TYR A 421 23.15 -17.52 -4.47
C TYR A 421 23.08 -18.23 -5.79
N THR A 422 22.48 -19.42 -5.81
CA THR A 422 22.02 -20.03 -7.04
C THR A 422 20.86 -19.17 -7.51
N ALA A 423 21.18 -18.01 -8.10
CA ALA A 423 20.47 -17.63 -9.29
C ALA A 423 20.48 -18.88 -10.17
N LEU A 424 19.33 -19.31 -10.66
CA LEU A 424 19.28 -20.26 -11.77
C LEU A 424 20.20 -19.69 -12.85
N ALA A 425 21.44 -20.16 -12.89
CA ALA A 425 22.31 -19.94 -14.00
C ALA A 425 21.56 -20.55 -15.18
N PRO A 426 21.40 -19.85 -16.32
CA PRO A 426 20.99 -20.53 -17.52
C PRO A 426 22.03 -21.62 -17.75
N ILE A 427 21.61 -22.87 -17.57
CA ILE A 427 22.35 -24.00 -18.14
C ILE A 427 22.47 -23.64 -19.62
N TYR A 428 23.70 -23.66 -20.14
CA TYR A 428 24.17 -23.11 -21.43
C TYR A 428 24.81 -21.70 -21.39
N SER A 429 25.97 -21.57 -20.72
CA SER A 429 27.03 -20.70 -21.25
C SER A 429 28.42 -21.18 -20.79
N ASN A 430 29.03 -22.10 -21.53
CA ASN A 430 30.45 -22.43 -21.40
C ASN A 430 31.29 -21.43 -22.21
N ASN A 431 31.37 -20.17 -21.77
CA ASN A 431 32.37 -19.24 -22.29
C ASN A 431 32.98 -18.42 -21.14
N PRO A 432 34.28 -18.58 -20.83
CA PRO A 432 34.95 -17.89 -19.73
C PRO A 432 35.42 -16.46 -20.10
N SER A 433 34.72 -15.75 -20.99
CA SER A 433 35.11 -14.40 -21.40
C SER A 433 34.15 -13.33 -20.86
N LYS A 434 34.70 -12.44 -20.01
CA LYS A 434 34.14 -11.17 -19.51
C LYS A 434 32.85 -11.28 -18.69
N SER A 435 33.00 -11.47 -17.38
CA SER A 435 32.06 -10.91 -16.42
C SER A 435 32.09 -9.37 -16.50
N GLN A 436 31.35 -8.80 -17.44
CA GLN A 436 31.04 -7.38 -17.37
C GLN A 436 30.33 -7.13 -16.03
N PRO A 437 30.77 -6.13 -15.23
CA PRO A 437 29.98 -5.71 -14.08
C PRO A 437 28.57 -5.37 -14.57
N PRO A 438 27.51 -5.70 -13.80
CA PRO A 438 26.15 -5.35 -14.20
C PRO A 438 26.11 -3.86 -14.53
N SER A 439 25.70 -3.52 -15.75
CA SER A 439 25.55 -2.13 -16.16
C SER A 439 24.62 -1.40 -15.18
N PRO A 440 24.91 -0.14 -14.83
CA PRO A 440 24.09 0.60 -13.88
C PRO A 440 22.66 0.76 -14.44
N ASP A 441 21.66 0.38 -13.63
CA ASP A 441 20.20 0.51 -13.90
C ASP A 441 19.81 1.94 -14.34
N VAL A 442 20.47 2.93 -13.75
CA VAL A 442 20.24 4.36 -14.00
C VAL A 442 21.60 5.07 -13.91
N PRO A 443 21.86 6.14 -14.68
CA PRO A 443 23.07 6.94 -14.53
C PRO A 443 23.31 7.36 -13.08
N ALA A 444 24.57 7.32 -12.62
CA ALA A 444 24.93 7.62 -11.24
C ALA A 444 24.50 9.03 -10.78
N SER A 445 24.34 9.98 -11.71
CA SER A 445 23.85 11.34 -11.45
C SER A 445 22.39 11.41 -10.98
N GLN A 446 21.59 10.39 -11.30
CA GLN A 446 20.17 10.33 -10.96
C GLN A 446 19.89 9.49 -9.71
N LEU A 447 20.92 8.86 -9.14
CA LEU A 447 20.84 8.10 -7.90
C LEU A 447 21.24 8.98 -6.72
N ILE A 448 20.63 8.74 -5.56
CA ILE A 448 21.04 9.42 -4.32
C ILE A 448 22.32 8.73 -3.83
N PRO A 449 23.43 9.46 -3.61
CA PRO A 449 24.65 8.85 -3.12
C PRO A 449 24.42 8.20 -1.73
N PRO A 450 25.05 7.04 -1.44
CA PRO A 450 24.93 6.39 -0.12
C PRO A 450 25.37 7.30 1.02
N ARG A 451 26.39 8.14 0.80
CA ARG A 451 26.87 9.14 1.77
C ARG A 451 25.79 10.16 2.09
N THR A 452 25.13 10.72 1.08
CA THR A 452 24.02 11.67 1.23
C THR A 452 22.84 11.03 1.96
N THR A 453 22.51 9.79 1.62
CA THR A 453 21.46 9.01 2.26
C THR A 453 21.75 8.80 3.75
N PHE A 454 22.97 8.40 4.10
CA PHE A 454 23.38 8.24 5.49
C PHE A 454 23.30 9.55 6.28
N ILE A 455 23.78 10.67 5.69
CA ILE A 455 23.69 11.99 6.32
C ILE A 455 22.22 12.37 6.56
N TYR A 456 21.35 12.24 5.56
CA TYR A 456 19.91 12.52 5.72
C TYR A 456 19.23 11.58 6.71
N LEU A 457 19.67 10.34 6.83
CA LEU A 457 19.11 9.40 7.80
C LEU A 457 19.45 9.86 9.22
N VAL A 458 20.73 10.19 9.49
CA VAL A 458 21.15 10.71 10.79
C VAL A 458 20.42 12.02 11.12
N LEU A 459 20.35 12.97 10.17
CA LEU A 459 19.66 14.24 10.37
C LEU A 459 18.17 14.06 10.62
N SER A 460 17.49 13.18 9.87
CA SER A 460 16.05 12.92 10.06
C SER A 460 15.77 12.18 11.38
N LEU A 461 16.65 11.30 11.84
CA LEU A 461 16.53 10.68 13.16
C LEU A 461 16.72 11.70 14.29
N ILE A 462 17.72 12.59 14.18
CA ILE A 462 17.91 13.69 15.14
C ILE A 462 16.69 14.63 15.14
N LEU A 463 16.18 14.97 13.95
CA LEU A 463 14.98 15.79 13.80
C LEU A 463 13.74 15.13 14.42
N CYS A 464 13.61 13.81 14.28
CA CYS A 464 12.57 13.03 14.94
C CYS A 464 12.71 13.11 16.46
N ILE A 465 13.88 12.77 17.01
CA ILE A 465 14.15 12.83 18.46
C ILE A 465 13.84 14.22 19.02
N THR A 466 14.38 15.26 18.40
CA THR A 466 14.17 16.65 18.84
C THR A 466 12.70 17.07 18.72
N GLY A 467 12.02 16.73 17.63
CA GLY A 467 10.60 17.02 17.43
C GLY A 467 9.71 16.36 18.49
N ILE A 468 10.03 15.13 18.88
CA ILE A 468 9.31 14.38 19.92
C ILE A 468 9.50 15.05 21.28
N HIS A 469 10.75 15.27 21.71
CA HIS A 469 11.05 15.83 23.02
C HIS A 469 10.64 17.30 23.16
N PHE A 470 10.54 18.05 22.05
CA PHE A 470 9.98 19.40 22.06
C PHE A 470 8.45 19.40 22.17
N SER A 471 7.78 18.51 21.44
CA SER A 471 6.30 18.44 21.41
C SER A 471 5.74 17.86 22.71
N PHE A 472 6.44 16.89 23.28
CA PHE A 472 6.07 16.13 24.47
C PHE A 472 7.18 16.20 25.54
N PRO A 473 7.45 17.40 26.10
CA PRO A 473 8.55 17.60 27.03
C PRO A 473 8.35 16.76 28.29
N SER A 474 9.42 16.09 28.74
CA SER A 474 9.44 15.22 29.94
C SER A 474 8.46 14.05 29.99
N LEU A 475 7.72 13.76 28.90
CA LEU A 475 6.75 12.64 28.88
C LEU A 475 7.39 11.32 28.48
N ILE A 476 8.34 11.35 27.54
CA ILE A 476 8.95 10.15 26.95
C ILE A 476 10.45 10.15 27.27
N PRO A 477 10.98 9.10 27.93
CA PRO A 477 12.42 8.94 28.15
C PRO A 477 13.19 8.72 26.84
N LEU A 478 14.35 9.36 26.70
CA LEU A 478 15.21 9.23 25.51
C LEU A 478 15.56 7.78 25.15
N PRO A 479 15.87 6.85 26.09
CA PRO A 479 16.17 5.47 25.74
C PRO A 479 15.02 4.75 25.03
N LEU A 480 13.77 5.02 25.43
CA LEU A 480 12.59 4.42 24.81
C LEU A 480 12.31 5.02 23.44
N THR A 481 12.59 6.32 23.24
CA THR A 481 12.56 6.96 21.92
C THR A 481 13.55 6.29 20.97
N LEU A 482 14.80 6.09 21.41
CA LEU A 482 15.84 5.43 20.60
C LEU A 482 15.46 3.99 20.25
N LEU A 483 14.97 3.23 21.23
CA LEU A 483 14.51 1.86 21.00
C LEU A 483 13.35 1.82 20.00
N SER A 484 12.38 2.73 20.13
CA SER A 484 11.25 2.84 19.19
C SER A 484 11.72 3.11 17.76
N LEU A 485 12.70 3.99 17.57
CA LEU A 485 13.25 4.31 16.24
C LEU A 485 13.96 3.10 15.62
N VAL A 486 14.73 2.37 16.42
CA VAL A 486 15.39 1.13 15.94
C VAL A 486 14.35 0.10 15.50
N LEU A 487 13.33 -0.14 16.31
CA LEU A 487 12.25 -1.08 15.95
C LEU A 487 11.48 -0.62 14.71
N ALA A 488 11.17 0.68 14.61
CA ALA A 488 10.48 1.27 13.47
C ALA A 488 11.24 1.04 12.16
N LEU A 489 12.55 1.30 12.14
CA LEU A 489 13.40 1.05 10.96
C LEU A 489 13.44 -0.44 10.61
N LEU A 490 13.65 -1.33 11.59
CA LEU A 490 13.72 -2.77 11.34
C LEU A 490 12.41 -3.33 10.78
N LEU A 491 11.28 -2.97 11.39
CA LEU A 491 9.97 -3.47 10.97
C LEU A 491 9.50 -2.84 9.65
N SER A 492 9.95 -1.63 9.31
CA SER A 492 9.65 -1.03 8.00
C SER A 492 10.18 -1.84 6.81
N ILE A 493 11.30 -2.56 6.97
CA ILE A 493 11.83 -3.47 5.94
C ILE A 493 10.81 -4.56 5.60
N MET A 494 10.18 -5.12 6.64
CA MET A 494 9.15 -6.13 6.48
C MET A 494 7.90 -5.56 5.83
N GLY A 495 7.48 -4.35 6.24
CA GLY A 495 6.34 -3.64 5.67
C GLY A 495 6.51 -3.39 4.17
N VAL A 496 7.67 -2.86 3.77
CA VAL A 496 8.03 -2.62 2.36
C VAL A 496 8.03 -3.91 1.56
N ARG A 497 8.57 -5.01 2.11
CA ARG A 497 8.59 -6.30 1.41
C ARG A 497 7.18 -6.86 1.21
N ALA A 498 6.36 -6.86 2.26
CA ALA A 498 4.97 -7.31 2.19
C ALA A 498 4.17 -6.48 1.19
N LEU A 499 4.37 -5.15 1.18
CA LEU A 499 3.80 -4.23 0.20
C LEU A 499 4.24 -4.57 -1.23
N GLY A 500 5.53 -4.85 -1.45
CA GLY A 500 6.05 -5.23 -2.75
C GLY A 500 5.52 -6.57 -3.28
N GLU A 501 5.21 -7.52 -2.39
CA GLU A 501 4.67 -8.84 -2.75
C GLU A 501 3.14 -8.83 -2.92
N THR A 502 2.40 -8.08 -2.09
CA THR A 502 0.94 -8.22 -1.92
C THR A 502 0.14 -6.94 -2.10
N ASP A 503 0.79 -5.80 -2.36
CA ASP A 503 0.18 -4.46 -2.40
C ASP A 503 -0.42 -3.98 -1.07
N LEU A 504 -0.31 -4.77 0.00
CA LEU A 504 -0.76 -4.43 1.33
C LEU A 504 0.44 -4.18 2.23
N ASN A 505 0.51 -2.97 2.78
CA ASN A 505 1.47 -2.64 3.81
C ASN A 505 0.85 -2.97 5.17
N PRO A 506 1.35 -3.98 5.93
CA PRO A 506 0.79 -4.38 7.22
C PRO A 506 1.17 -3.39 8.35
N VAL A 507 1.04 -2.09 8.08
CA VAL A 507 1.49 -1.00 8.96
C VAL A 507 0.84 -1.11 10.33
N SER A 508 -0.47 -1.35 10.37
CA SER A 508 -1.18 -1.55 11.63
C SER A 508 -0.53 -2.69 12.43
N GLY A 509 -0.26 -3.85 11.83
CA GLY A 509 0.38 -4.96 12.53
C GLY A 509 1.78 -4.64 13.06
N ILE A 510 2.59 -3.95 12.26
CA ILE A 510 3.95 -3.49 12.62
C ILE A 510 3.92 -2.57 13.85
N SER A 511 2.98 -1.62 13.86
CA SER A 511 2.83 -0.70 14.96
C SER A 511 2.39 -1.38 16.25
N LYS A 512 1.43 -2.31 16.16
CA LYS A 512 0.95 -3.04 17.35
C LYS A 512 2.00 -3.98 17.91
N LEU A 513 2.81 -4.61 17.05
CA LEU A 513 3.99 -5.36 17.49
C LEU A 513 4.97 -4.46 18.23
N THR A 514 5.18 -3.23 17.75
CA THR A 514 6.03 -2.25 18.44
C THR A 514 5.45 -1.86 19.81
N GLN A 515 4.14 -1.63 19.90
CA GLN A 515 3.44 -1.39 21.16
C GLN A 515 3.62 -2.56 22.15
N LEU A 516 3.55 -3.80 21.69
CA LEU A 516 3.77 -4.99 22.53
C LEU A 516 5.22 -5.07 23.02
N LEU A 517 6.20 -4.91 22.12
CA LEU A 517 7.62 -5.00 22.47
C LEU A 517 8.04 -3.91 23.45
N LEU A 518 7.54 -2.68 23.29
CA LEU A 518 7.88 -1.58 24.19
C LEU A 518 7.13 -1.63 25.50
N ALA A 519 5.94 -2.23 25.55
CA ALA A 519 5.26 -2.48 26.83
C ALA A 519 6.11 -3.37 27.76
N LEU A 520 6.87 -4.34 27.23
CA LEU A 520 7.75 -5.21 28.03
C LEU A 520 8.90 -4.46 28.73
N VAL A 521 9.29 -3.30 28.21
CA VAL A 521 10.44 -2.51 28.71
C VAL A 521 9.98 -1.22 29.38
N THR A 522 8.70 -0.84 29.21
CA THR A 522 8.14 0.38 29.79
C THR A 522 7.78 0.13 31.26
N PRO A 523 8.30 0.94 32.21
CA PRO A 523 7.94 0.82 33.62
C PRO A 523 6.43 0.99 33.79
N SER A 524 5.77 -0.02 34.36
CA SER A 524 4.30 -0.04 34.52
C SER A 524 3.84 0.48 35.90
N SER A 525 4.76 0.62 36.86
CA SER A 525 4.46 1.06 38.23
C SER A 525 4.97 2.48 38.48
N PRO A 526 4.17 3.39 39.06
CA PRO A 526 4.68 4.64 39.58
C PRO A 526 5.65 4.35 40.73
N ASP A 527 6.82 5.01 40.73
CA ASP A 527 7.75 4.97 41.86
C ASP A 527 7.11 5.66 43.08
N PRO A 528 6.90 4.97 44.22
CA PRO A 528 6.27 5.55 45.42
C PRO A 528 7.03 6.72 46.04
N ALA A 529 8.33 6.89 45.75
CA ALA A 529 9.18 7.87 46.41
C ALA A 529 9.54 9.09 45.53
N THR A 530 9.56 8.96 44.19
CA THR A 530 10.01 10.04 43.27
C THR A 530 9.36 10.07 41.87
N GLY A 531 8.35 9.25 41.57
CA GLY A 531 7.93 9.01 40.17
C GLY A 531 6.99 10.05 39.53
N PRO A 532 7.19 10.44 38.25
CA PRO A 532 6.18 11.17 37.47
C PRO A 532 4.90 10.32 37.26
N PRO A 533 3.76 10.93 36.83
CA PRO A 533 2.55 10.18 36.46
C PRO A 533 2.84 9.05 35.47
N ASN A 534 2.00 8.01 35.46
CA ASN A 534 2.19 6.82 34.63
C ASN A 534 2.09 7.15 33.12
N ASN A 535 3.20 7.58 32.53
CA ASN A 535 3.32 7.90 31.12
C ASN A 535 3.35 6.65 30.22
N ALA A 536 3.20 5.43 30.77
CA ALA A 536 3.29 4.19 30.00
C ALA A 536 2.31 4.17 28.82
N PHE A 537 1.10 4.70 28.99
CA PHE A 537 0.10 4.80 27.93
C PHE A 537 0.56 5.71 26.78
N ILE A 538 1.06 6.91 27.11
CA ILE A 538 1.56 7.89 26.14
C ILE A 538 2.79 7.33 25.41
N ILE A 539 3.74 6.75 26.15
CA ILE A 539 4.95 6.12 25.61
C ILE A 539 4.56 4.99 24.63
N ASN A 540 3.57 4.18 24.99
CA ASN A 540 3.09 3.09 24.15
C ASN A 540 2.44 3.60 22.84
N LEU A 541 1.53 4.58 22.94
CA LEU A 541 0.90 5.19 21.77
C LEU A 541 1.93 5.82 20.84
N PHE A 542 2.88 6.55 21.41
CA PHE A 542 3.98 7.17 20.70
C PHE A 542 4.83 6.14 19.93
N ALA A 543 5.17 5.03 20.59
CA ALA A 543 5.99 3.98 20.01
C ALA A 543 5.39 3.39 18.73
N GLY A 544 4.10 3.07 18.78
CA GLY A 544 3.43 2.56 17.60
C GLY A 544 3.24 3.63 16.52
N ALA A 545 3.07 4.91 16.87
CA ALA A 545 3.00 6.02 15.91
C ALA A 545 4.28 6.18 15.08
N VAL A 546 5.45 6.12 15.74
CA VAL A 546 6.74 6.20 15.05
C VAL A 546 6.93 5.01 14.13
N SER A 547 6.56 3.81 14.58
CA SER A 547 6.64 2.60 13.77
C SER A 547 5.66 2.61 12.58
N GLU A 548 4.45 3.15 12.78
CA GLU A 548 3.45 3.36 11.73
C GLU A 548 4.02 4.28 10.64
N SER A 549 4.47 5.47 11.04
CA SER A 549 5.04 6.47 10.14
C SER A 549 6.20 5.90 9.33
N ALA A 550 7.14 5.21 9.98
CA ALA A 550 8.31 4.63 9.33
C ALA A 550 7.92 3.63 8.23
N ALA A 551 7.11 2.63 8.58
CA ALA A 551 6.71 1.57 7.67
C ALA A 551 5.81 2.09 6.54
N PHE A 552 4.93 3.03 6.86
CA PHE A 552 4.03 3.64 5.88
C PHE A 552 4.79 4.47 4.85
N LEU A 553 5.62 5.43 5.29
CA LEU A 553 6.34 6.35 4.42
C LEU A 553 7.44 5.67 3.61
N ALA A 554 8.12 4.69 4.20
CA ALA A 554 9.06 3.85 3.46
C ALA A 554 8.34 3.04 2.37
N GLY A 555 7.16 2.51 2.67
CA GLY A 555 6.32 1.80 1.70
C GLY A 555 5.83 2.70 0.56
N ASP A 556 5.40 3.91 0.87
CA ASP A 556 4.89 4.88 -0.09
C ASP A 556 5.98 5.28 -1.10
N LEU A 557 7.19 5.63 -0.63
CA LEU A 557 8.33 5.92 -1.53
C LEU A 557 8.72 4.71 -2.39
N MET A 558 8.56 3.49 -1.89
CA MET A 558 8.88 2.29 -2.65
C MET A 558 7.88 2.00 -3.78
N GLN A 559 6.60 2.31 -3.58
CA GLN A 559 5.60 2.28 -4.64
C GLN A 559 5.92 3.32 -5.72
N ASP A 560 6.31 4.51 -5.29
CA ASP A 560 6.75 5.58 -6.18
C ASP A 560 8.00 5.17 -6.97
N PHE A 561 9.04 4.66 -6.31
CA PHE A 561 10.24 4.18 -6.98
C PHE A 561 9.95 3.08 -7.98
N LYS A 562 8.97 2.20 -7.70
CA LYS A 562 8.54 1.22 -8.70
C LYS A 562 7.91 1.91 -9.91
N CYS A 563 6.99 2.84 -9.68
CA CYS A 563 6.34 3.60 -10.74
C CYS A 563 7.38 4.31 -11.62
N GLY A 564 8.29 5.05 -10.99
CA GLY A 564 9.36 5.78 -11.65
C GLY A 564 10.33 4.85 -12.39
N HIS A 565 10.73 3.72 -11.81
CA HIS A 565 11.58 2.75 -12.49
C HIS A 565 10.94 2.19 -13.76
N LEU A 566 9.62 1.95 -13.76
CA LEU A 566 8.90 1.46 -14.95
C LEU A 566 8.70 2.54 -16.03
N VAL A 567 8.64 3.82 -15.64
CA VAL A 567 8.47 4.96 -16.54
C VAL A 567 9.83 5.55 -17.01
N GLY A 568 10.93 5.25 -16.31
CA GLY A 568 12.25 5.83 -16.56
C GLY A 568 12.50 7.15 -15.83
N ALA A 569 11.80 7.40 -14.71
CA ALA A 569 12.00 8.59 -13.88
C ALA A 569 13.20 8.46 -12.93
N SER A 570 13.88 9.59 -12.68
CA SER A 570 15.03 9.66 -11.77
C SER A 570 14.61 9.37 -10.32
N PRO A 571 15.23 8.40 -9.65
CA PRO A 571 14.99 8.14 -8.22
C PRO A 571 15.31 9.34 -7.34
N ALA A 572 16.35 10.12 -7.66
CA ALA A 572 16.66 11.34 -6.93
C ALA A 572 15.53 12.38 -7.00
N ALA A 573 14.95 12.60 -8.18
CA ALA A 573 13.84 13.54 -8.34
C ALA A 573 12.61 13.12 -7.53
N GLN A 574 12.28 11.83 -7.52
CA GLN A 574 11.17 11.29 -6.71
C GLN A 574 11.44 11.44 -5.21
N PHE A 575 12.65 11.11 -4.76
CA PHE A 575 13.05 11.29 -3.37
C PHE A 575 12.92 12.76 -2.93
N TYR A 576 13.49 13.70 -3.69
CA TYR A 576 13.38 15.12 -3.33
C TYR A 576 11.95 15.65 -3.43
N GLY A 577 11.17 15.21 -4.42
CA GLY A 577 9.75 15.51 -4.52
C GLY A 577 8.98 15.05 -3.28
N GLN A 578 9.22 13.82 -2.83
CA GLN A 578 8.60 13.26 -1.63
C GLN A 578 9.08 13.93 -0.34
N MET A 579 10.35 14.35 -0.24
CA MET A 579 10.83 15.14 0.88
C MET A 579 10.10 16.50 0.96
N ILE A 580 9.94 17.19 -0.16
CA ILE A 580 9.20 18.47 -0.23
C ILE A 580 7.72 18.25 0.11
N GLY A 581 7.09 17.26 -0.52
CA GLY A 581 5.69 16.95 -0.28
C GLY A 581 5.41 16.51 1.15
N SER A 582 6.30 15.72 1.77
CA SER A 582 6.18 15.33 3.18
C SER A 582 6.34 16.53 4.12
N ALA A 583 7.28 17.44 3.85
CA ALA A 583 7.46 18.65 4.65
C ALA A 583 6.22 19.55 4.62
N VAL A 584 5.68 19.82 3.42
CA VAL A 584 4.46 20.62 3.26
C VAL A 584 3.25 19.90 3.84
N GLY A 585 3.12 18.60 3.53
CA GLY A 585 2.04 17.76 4.03
C GLY A 585 1.99 17.65 5.55
N ALA A 586 3.14 17.60 6.22
CA ALA A 586 3.22 17.60 7.68
C ALA A 586 2.62 18.87 8.28
N VAL A 587 2.96 20.04 7.72
CA VAL A 587 2.41 21.34 8.17
C VAL A 587 0.92 21.44 7.83
N VAL A 588 0.55 21.12 6.59
CA VAL A 588 -0.84 21.18 6.12
C VAL A 588 -1.73 20.23 6.91
N SER A 589 -1.30 19.00 7.17
CA SER A 589 -2.09 18.02 7.95
C SER A 589 -2.36 18.50 9.37
N ALA A 590 -1.37 19.13 10.03
CA ALA A 590 -1.57 19.72 11.35
C ALA A 590 -2.58 20.87 11.34
N LEU A 591 -2.51 21.73 10.32
CA LEU A 591 -3.47 22.83 10.12
C LEU A 591 -4.88 22.32 9.85
N VAL A 592 -5.02 21.37 8.92
CA VAL A 592 -6.31 20.75 8.57
C VAL A 592 -6.89 20.04 9.79
N TYR A 593 -6.10 19.26 10.52
CA TYR A 593 -6.57 18.61 11.75
C TYR A 593 -7.09 19.61 12.79
N LYS A 594 -6.36 20.71 13.03
CA LYS A 594 -6.83 21.76 13.95
C LYS A 594 -8.05 22.50 13.43
N LEU A 595 -8.20 22.66 12.12
CA LEU A 595 -9.40 23.23 11.51
C LEU A 595 -10.62 22.33 11.77
N TYR A 596 -10.50 21.03 11.49
CA TYR A 596 -11.57 20.05 11.71
C TYR A 596 -12.00 19.98 13.18
N THR A 597 -11.04 19.91 14.11
CA THR A 597 -11.30 19.83 15.54
C THR A 597 -11.84 21.14 16.16
N ARG A 598 -11.75 22.27 15.44
CA ARG A 598 -12.36 23.54 15.85
C ARG A 598 -13.79 23.69 15.37
N VAL A 599 -14.11 23.16 14.19
CA VAL A 599 -15.44 23.27 13.56
C VAL A 599 -16.36 22.13 14.02
N TYR A 600 -15.82 20.92 14.17
CA TYR A 600 -16.58 19.74 14.51
C TYR A 600 -16.24 19.22 15.91
N THR A 601 -17.24 18.63 16.58
CA THR A 601 -17.03 17.90 17.83
C THR A 601 -16.38 16.54 17.53
N ILE A 602 -15.19 16.30 18.09
CA ILE A 602 -14.42 15.08 17.91
C ILE A 602 -14.00 14.55 19.30
N PRO A 603 -14.28 13.29 19.64
CA PRO A 603 -15.15 12.33 18.94
C PRO A 603 -16.62 12.79 18.91
N GLY A 604 -17.33 12.53 17.82
CA GLY A 604 -18.74 12.91 17.64
C GLY A 604 -19.44 12.08 16.57
N GLY A 605 -20.71 12.39 16.27
CA GLY A 605 -21.53 11.60 15.35
C GLY A 605 -20.94 11.46 13.94
N LEU A 606 -20.53 12.56 13.32
CA LEU A 606 -19.92 12.54 11.98
C LEU A 606 -18.46 12.03 12.00
N PHE A 607 -17.71 12.30 13.07
CA PHE A 607 -16.29 11.94 13.20
C PHE A 607 -16.07 11.07 14.44
N GLU A 608 -16.27 9.77 14.27
CA GLU A 608 -16.19 8.81 15.37
C GLU A 608 -14.76 8.48 15.81
N VAL A 609 -13.75 8.76 14.98
CA VAL A 609 -12.32 8.42 15.19
C VAL A 609 -12.08 6.97 15.63
N PRO A 610 -12.64 5.96 14.92
CA PRO A 610 -12.59 4.56 15.33
C PRO A 610 -11.15 4.03 15.51
N THR A 611 -10.23 4.47 14.66
CA THR A 611 -8.81 4.10 14.74
C THR A 611 -8.19 4.54 16.06
N ALA A 612 -8.53 5.74 16.57
CA ALA A 612 -8.02 6.24 17.85
C ALA A 612 -8.43 5.33 19.02
N TYR A 613 -9.64 4.78 19.01
CA TYR A 613 -10.07 3.78 20.00
C TYR A 613 -9.25 2.51 19.93
N VAL A 614 -8.98 1.98 18.72
CA VAL A 614 -8.12 0.81 18.54
C VAL A 614 -6.72 1.05 19.11
N TRP A 615 -6.15 2.24 18.91
CA TRP A 615 -4.86 2.65 19.45
C TRP A 615 -4.85 2.67 20.98
N VAL A 616 -5.81 3.36 21.60
CA VAL A 616 -5.91 3.47 23.06
C VAL A 616 -6.21 2.12 23.70
N PHE A 617 -7.09 1.31 23.12
CA PHE A 617 -7.40 -0.01 23.65
C PHE A 617 -6.19 -0.95 23.56
N THR A 618 -5.38 -0.84 22.51
CA THR A 618 -4.09 -1.56 22.46
C THR A 618 -3.18 -1.10 23.58
N ALA A 619 -3.02 0.22 23.79
CA ALA A 619 -2.19 0.74 24.87
C ALA A 619 -2.67 0.23 26.24
N ARG A 620 -3.98 0.28 26.49
CA ARG A 620 -4.61 -0.23 27.74
C ARG A 620 -4.45 -1.74 27.93
N LEU A 621 -4.55 -2.51 26.86
CA LEU A 621 -4.35 -3.96 26.90
C LEU A 621 -2.96 -4.31 27.41
N VAL A 622 -1.94 -3.64 26.87
CA VAL A 622 -0.54 -3.99 27.12
C VAL A 622 0.03 -3.36 28.39
N THR A 623 -0.60 -2.30 28.91
CA THR A 623 -0.23 -1.67 30.19
C THR A 623 -1.04 -2.19 31.38
N GLY A 624 -1.94 -3.17 31.17
CA GLY A 624 -2.58 -3.92 32.26
C GLY A 624 -3.91 -3.38 32.78
N GLN A 625 -4.64 -2.53 32.03
CA GLN A 625 -6.02 -2.24 32.39
C GLN A 625 -6.91 -3.48 32.19
N GLY A 626 -7.80 -3.73 33.16
CA GLY A 626 -8.73 -4.86 33.12
C GLY A 626 -9.66 -4.81 31.90
N LEU A 627 -9.89 -5.97 31.29
CA LEU A 627 -10.80 -6.14 30.17
C LEU A 627 -12.26 -6.22 30.66
N PRO A 628 -13.25 -5.80 29.84
CA PRO A 628 -14.66 -5.98 30.17
C PRO A 628 -15.02 -7.45 30.42
N PRO A 629 -16.13 -7.71 31.14
CA PRO A 629 -16.60 -9.08 31.40
C PRO A 629 -16.69 -9.91 30.13
N MET A 630 -16.20 -11.15 30.19
CA MET A 630 -16.17 -12.12 29.09
C MET A 630 -15.34 -11.72 27.84
N ALA A 631 -14.78 -10.52 27.78
CA ALA A 631 -14.03 -10.07 26.61
C ALA A 631 -12.76 -10.92 26.40
N VAL A 632 -12.05 -11.32 27.46
CA VAL A 632 -10.85 -12.16 27.39
C VAL A 632 -11.13 -13.50 26.69
N GLN A 633 -12.22 -14.17 27.07
CA GLN A 633 -12.56 -15.50 26.57
C GLN A 633 -12.93 -15.43 25.08
N TRP A 634 -13.75 -14.46 24.69
CA TRP A 634 -14.15 -14.28 23.29
C TRP A 634 -13.01 -13.75 22.42
N ALA A 635 -12.23 -12.79 22.91
CA ALA A 635 -11.05 -12.28 22.23
C ALA A 635 -9.98 -13.37 22.06
N GLY A 636 -9.73 -14.18 23.09
CA GLY A 636 -8.80 -15.30 23.03
C GLY A 636 -9.25 -16.38 22.04
N GLY A 637 -10.54 -16.75 22.07
CA GLY A 637 -11.11 -17.69 21.09
C GLY A 637 -10.99 -17.17 19.66
N ALA A 638 -11.36 -15.89 19.42
CA ALA A 638 -11.24 -15.27 18.11
C ALA A 638 -9.78 -15.17 17.65
N ALA A 639 -8.85 -14.82 18.54
CA ALA A 639 -7.43 -14.78 18.25
C ALA A 639 -6.90 -16.15 17.80
N VAL A 640 -7.30 -17.25 18.45
CA VAL A 640 -6.90 -18.60 18.04
C VAL A 640 -7.49 -18.96 16.67
N VAL A 641 -8.79 -18.72 16.47
CA VAL A 641 -9.47 -19.02 15.18
C VAL A 641 -8.80 -18.28 14.03
N PHE A 642 -8.56 -16.98 14.19
CA PHE A 642 -7.92 -16.18 13.15
C PHE A 642 -6.42 -16.45 13.03
N ALA A 643 -5.70 -16.74 14.11
CA ALA A 643 -4.30 -17.17 14.00
C ALA A 643 -4.18 -18.45 13.17
N VAL A 644 -5.04 -19.45 13.42
CA VAL A 644 -5.09 -20.69 12.62
C VAL A 644 -5.53 -20.39 11.19
N GLY A 645 -6.57 -19.59 11.00
CA GLY A 645 -7.05 -19.18 9.67
C GLY A 645 -5.97 -18.50 8.84
N THR A 646 -5.25 -17.54 9.44
CA THR A 646 -4.14 -16.83 8.80
C THR A 646 -2.96 -17.76 8.55
N ALA A 647 -2.63 -18.67 9.47
CA ALA A 647 -1.58 -19.66 9.25
C ALA A 647 -1.91 -20.59 8.07
N VAL A 648 -3.18 -21.03 8.01
CA VAL A 648 -3.72 -21.84 6.91
C VAL A 648 -3.70 -21.05 5.59
N ARG A 649 -4.10 -19.78 5.59
CA ARG A 649 -4.03 -18.88 4.43
C ARG A 649 -2.59 -18.67 3.95
N VAL A 650 -1.66 -18.42 4.87
CA VAL A 650 -0.22 -18.28 4.56
C VAL A 650 0.34 -19.57 3.98
N TRP A 651 0.04 -20.72 4.60
CA TRP A 651 0.45 -22.03 4.11
C TRP A 651 -0.11 -22.34 2.72
N GLY A 652 -1.39 -22.05 2.52
CA GLY A 652 -2.07 -22.20 1.24
C GLY A 652 -1.50 -21.26 0.17
N GLY A 653 -1.17 -20.01 0.52
CA GLY A 653 -0.53 -19.05 -0.37
C GLY A 653 0.86 -19.53 -0.83
N VAL A 654 1.66 -20.08 0.09
CA VAL A 654 2.95 -20.70 -0.24
C VAL A 654 2.78 -21.92 -1.15
N ARG A 655 1.67 -22.65 -1.01
CA ARG A 655 1.33 -23.82 -1.85
C ARG A 655 0.85 -23.40 -3.25
N LYS A 656 0.02 -22.36 -3.33
CA LYS A 656 -0.45 -21.72 -4.58
C LYS A 656 0.77 -21.20 -5.37
N ALA A 657 1.67 -20.48 -4.71
CA ALA A 657 2.91 -19.99 -5.32
C ALA A 657 3.87 -21.10 -5.81
N ARG A 658 3.70 -22.34 -5.37
CA ARG A 658 4.48 -23.50 -5.80
C ARG A 658 3.74 -24.38 -6.82
N GLY A 659 2.58 -23.94 -7.32
CA GLY A 659 1.76 -24.69 -8.27
C GLY A 659 1.09 -25.95 -7.71
N LYS A 660 1.04 -26.13 -6.38
CA LYS A 660 0.53 -27.36 -5.74
C LYS A 660 -0.96 -27.30 -5.37
N GLY A 661 -1.73 -26.44 -6.03
CA GLY A 661 -3.14 -26.14 -5.74
C GLY A 661 -3.32 -25.17 -4.57
N GLY A 662 -4.40 -24.38 -4.60
CA GLY A 662 -4.66 -23.34 -3.59
C GLY A 662 -5.86 -22.43 -3.84
N GLY A 663 -6.82 -22.80 -4.70
CA GLY A 663 -8.00 -21.95 -4.98
C GLY A 663 -8.94 -21.74 -3.79
N TRP A 664 -8.86 -22.59 -2.76
CA TRP A 664 -9.62 -22.42 -1.52
C TRP A 664 -9.10 -21.28 -0.63
N VAL A 665 -7.86 -20.82 -0.85
CA VAL A 665 -7.21 -19.77 -0.04
C VAL A 665 -7.94 -18.45 -0.18
N ASP A 666 -8.53 -18.20 -1.35
CA ASP A 666 -9.27 -16.99 -1.67
C ASP A 666 -10.60 -16.89 -0.87
N PHE A 667 -11.06 -18.01 -0.30
CA PHE A 667 -12.22 -18.06 0.60
C PHE A 667 -11.86 -17.90 2.08
N VAL A 668 -10.56 -17.91 2.44
CA VAL A 668 -10.15 -17.71 3.84
C VAL A 668 -10.11 -16.22 4.17
N PRO A 669 -10.96 -15.76 5.10
CA PRO A 669 -11.07 -14.34 5.39
C PRO A 669 -9.77 -13.79 5.96
N GLY A 670 -9.38 -12.60 5.50
CA GLY A 670 -8.23 -11.88 6.05
C GLY A 670 -8.57 -11.29 7.41
N GLY A 671 -7.78 -11.59 8.44
CA GLY A 671 -8.08 -11.17 9.81
C GLY A 671 -8.18 -9.65 9.96
N VAL A 672 -7.27 -8.89 9.34
CA VAL A 672 -7.33 -7.41 9.35
C VAL A 672 -8.65 -6.90 8.76
N ALA A 673 -9.08 -7.39 7.60
CA ALA A 673 -10.30 -6.91 6.95
C ALA A 673 -11.55 -7.23 7.79
N VAL A 674 -11.63 -8.43 8.36
CA VAL A 674 -12.72 -8.79 9.29
C VAL A 674 -12.73 -7.87 10.50
N ALA A 675 -11.58 -7.64 11.12
CA ALA A 675 -11.48 -6.76 12.28
C ALA A 675 -11.90 -5.31 11.95
N VAL A 676 -11.50 -4.77 10.80
CA VAL A 676 -11.96 -3.45 10.34
C VAL A 676 -13.48 -3.40 10.24
N GLY A 677 -14.12 -4.45 9.71
CA GLY A 677 -15.57 -4.56 9.67
C GLY A 677 -16.25 -4.67 11.04
N MET A 678 -15.55 -5.19 12.05
CA MET A 678 -16.08 -5.33 13.42
C MET A 678 -16.06 -4.03 14.21
N TYR A 679 -15.00 -3.21 14.08
CA TYR A 679 -14.92 -1.95 14.83
C TYR A 679 -15.58 -0.77 14.12
N ASN A 680 -15.65 -0.79 12.78
CA ASN A 680 -16.42 0.20 12.03
C ASN A 680 -17.91 -0.11 12.11
N THR A 681 -18.73 0.94 12.11
CA THR A 681 -20.18 0.79 12.06
C THR A 681 -20.63 0.09 10.76
N PRO A 682 -21.76 -0.65 10.79
CA PRO A 682 -22.26 -1.35 9.61
C PRO A 682 -22.52 -0.42 8.42
N SER A 683 -22.91 0.83 8.69
CA SER A 683 -23.26 1.83 7.68
C SER A 683 -22.16 2.09 6.65
N PHE A 684 -20.92 2.23 7.12
CA PHE A 684 -19.76 2.44 6.24
C PHE A 684 -19.35 1.16 5.52
N THR A 685 -19.48 0.01 6.19
CA THR A 685 -19.07 -1.29 5.65
C THR A 685 -19.97 -1.70 4.49
N LEU A 686 -21.29 -1.54 4.63
CA LEU A 686 -22.25 -1.87 3.59
C LEU A 686 -22.01 -1.08 2.30
N ALA A 687 -21.79 0.23 2.41
CA ALA A 687 -21.50 1.08 1.24
C ALA A 687 -20.22 0.67 0.51
N ARG A 688 -19.17 0.30 1.27
CA ARG A 688 -17.93 -0.25 0.69
C ARG A 688 -18.16 -1.60 0.02
N THR A 689 -18.96 -2.48 0.60
CA THR A 689 -19.28 -3.77 -0.02
C THR A 689 -20.05 -3.59 -1.33
N ILE A 690 -20.99 -2.63 -1.40
CA ILE A 690 -21.64 -2.26 -2.66
C ILE A 690 -20.60 -1.86 -3.71
N GLY A 691 -19.65 -1.00 -3.35
CA GLY A 691 -18.53 -0.63 -4.22
C GLY A 691 -17.68 -1.81 -4.69
N GLY A 692 -17.29 -2.70 -3.78
CA GLY A 692 -16.50 -3.88 -4.12
C GLY A 692 -17.23 -4.85 -5.06
N LEU A 693 -18.54 -5.04 -4.86
CA LEU A 693 -19.40 -5.84 -5.73
C LEU A 693 -19.60 -5.20 -7.11
N LEU A 694 -19.72 -3.87 -7.19
CA LEU A 694 -19.73 -3.14 -8.48
C LEU A 694 -18.40 -3.36 -9.22
N GLY A 695 -17.28 -3.31 -8.50
CA GLY A 695 -15.95 -3.62 -9.03
C GLY A 695 -15.84 -5.06 -9.56
N LEU A 696 -16.45 -6.03 -8.88
CA LEU A 696 -16.50 -7.42 -9.31
C LEU A 696 -17.37 -7.59 -10.56
N TRP A 697 -18.56 -7.00 -10.57
CA TRP A 697 -19.48 -7.04 -11.71
C TRP A 697 -18.86 -6.47 -12.97
N TRP A 698 -18.18 -5.32 -12.86
CA TRP A 698 -17.52 -4.67 -13.99
C TRP A 698 -16.40 -5.52 -14.62
N ARG A 699 -15.58 -6.16 -13.79
CA ARG A 699 -14.45 -6.98 -14.25
C ARG A 699 -14.90 -8.34 -14.76
N ARG A 700 -15.68 -9.06 -13.96
CA ARG A 700 -16.00 -10.47 -14.22
C ARG A 700 -17.18 -10.66 -15.15
N TRP A 701 -18.20 -9.81 -15.06
CA TRP A 701 -19.43 -9.98 -15.83
C TRP A 701 -19.42 -9.17 -17.12
N LYS A 702 -18.83 -7.97 -17.09
CA LYS A 702 -18.70 -7.11 -18.27
C LYS A 702 -17.40 -7.31 -19.04
N GLY A 703 -16.40 -8.01 -18.48
CA GLY A 703 -15.11 -8.28 -19.14
C GLY A 703 -14.29 -7.02 -19.46
N ARG A 704 -14.53 -5.90 -18.76
CA ARG A 704 -13.93 -4.60 -19.09
C ARG A 704 -12.64 -4.33 -18.31
N SER A 705 -11.82 -3.43 -18.84
CA SER A 705 -10.58 -2.98 -18.20
C SER A 705 -10.85 -2.36 -16.82
N GLU A 706 -9.88 -2.48 -15.93
CA GLU A 706 -9.96 -2.00 -14.54
C GLU A 706 -9.77 -0.47 -14.43
N THR A 707 -9.06 0.13 -15.39
CA THR A 707 -8.72 1.56 -15.34
C THR A 707 -9.95 2.48 -15.26
N PRO A 708 -11.01 2.34 -16.09
CA PRO A 708 -12.16 3.23 -16.03
C PRO A 708 -12.91 3.19 -14.70
N ILE A 709 -13.04 2.01 -14.08
CA ILE A 709 -13.75 1.88 -12.80
C ILE A 709 -12.94 2.45 -11.63
N ILE A 710 -11.60 2.37 -11.68
CA ILE A 710 -10.72 3.08 -10.73
C ILE A 710 -10.86 4.59 -10.90
N VAL A 711 -10.93 5.08 -12.13
CA VAL A 711 -11.11 6.52 -12.41
C VAL A 711 -12.47 7.02 -11.90
N LEU A 712 -13.54 6.23 -12.12
CA LEU A 712 -14.86 6.49 -11.53
C LEU A 712 -14.76 6.64 -10.01
N ALA A 713 -14.21 5.62 -9.34
CA ALA A 713 -14.05 5.58 -7.89
C ALA A 713 -13.23 6.76 -7.35
N SER A 714 -12.16 7.13 -8.05
CA SER A 714 -11.31 8.26 -7.71
C SER A 714 -12.09 9.58 -7.73
N GLY A 715 -12.90 9.81 -8.76
CA GLY A 715 -13.75 10.99 -8.83
C GLY A 715 -14.81 11.01 -7.74
N LEU A 716 -15.40 9.85 -7.38
CA LEU A 716 -16.34 9.77 -6.25
C LEU A 716 -15.68 10.16 -4.93
N ILE A 717 -14.48 9.66 -4.64
CA ILE A 717 -13.75 9.96 -3.40
C ILE A 717 -13.32 11.43 -3.37
N LEU A 718 -12.77 11.95 -4.46
CA LEU A 718 -12.31 13.34 -4.55
C LEU A 718 -13.46 14.35 -4.53
N GLY A 719 -14.60 14.03 -5.13
CA GLY A 719 -15.78 14.91 -5.14
C GLY A 719 -16.27 15.19 -3.74
N GLU A 720 -16.52 14.13 -2.97
CA GLU A 720 -16.94 14.23 -1.57
C GLU A 720 -15.82 14.76 -0.68
N GLY A 721 -14.58 14.31 -0.89
CA GLY A 721 -13.42 14.79 -0.14
C GLY A 721 -13.18 16.30 -0.29
N LEU A 722 -13.27 16.85 -1.50
CA LEU A 722 -13.11 18.29 -1.73
C LEU A 722 -14.33 19.07 -1.24
N PHE A 723 -15.55 18.60 -1.52
CA PHE A 723 -16.76 19.31 -1.09
C PHE A 723 -17.05 19.14 0.41
N SER A 724 -16.37 18.23 1.11
CA SER A 724 -16.33 18.23 2.57
C SER A 724 -15.72 19.51 3.14
N ILE A 725 -14.81 20.17 2.38
CA ILE A 725 -14.26 21.49 2.73
C ILE A 725 -15.35 22.55 2.65
N PHE A 726 -16.21 22.47 1.63
CA PHE A 726 -17.36 23.36 1.50
C PHE A 726 -18.34 23.16 2.66
N ASN A 727 -18.65 21.91 3.03
CA ASN A 727 -19.45 21.62 4.21
C ASN A 727 -18.80 22.13 5.50
N LEU A 728 -17.47 22.03 5.62
CA LEU A 728 -16.72 22.59 6.74
C LEU A 728 -16.82 24.12 6.78
N LEU A 729 -16.81 24.80 5.63
CA LEU A 729 -17.06 26.25 5.55
C LEU A 729 -18.50 26.59 5.95
N LEU A 730 -19.50 25.86 5.46
CA LEU A 730 -20.90 26.05 5.84
C LEU A 730 -21.09 25.84 7.36
N ALA A 731 -20.51 24.79 7.92
CA ALA A 731 -20.52 24.51 9.35
C ALA A 731 -19.83 25.62 10.15
N SER A 732 -18.69 26.12 9.67
CA SER A 732 -17.98 27.25 10.31
C SER A 732 -18.76 28.57 10.25
N LEU A 733 -19.64 28.73 9.26
CA LEU A 733 -20.54 29.88 9.13
C LEU A 733 -21.89 29.67 9.85
N GLU A 734 -22.04 28.55 10.58
CA GLU A 734 -23.25 28.18 11.30
C GLU A 734 -24.51 28.20 10.42
N VAL A 735 -24.37 27.79 9.14
CA VAL A 735 -25.48 27.75 8.20
C VAL A 735 -26.51 26.71 8.68
N PRO A 736 -27.80 27.07 8.81
CA PRO A 736 -28.83 26.14 9.28
C PRO A 736 -29.03 24.99 8.29
N HIS A 737 -29.23 23.79 8.85
CA HIS A 737 -29.51 22.54 8.15
C HIS A 737 -30.65 21.79 8.86
N LEU A 738 -31.30 20.85 8.16
CA LEU A 738 -32.53 20.16 8.61
C LEU A 738 -32.32 19.11 9.69
#